data_AF-A0A924IWN5-F1
#
_entry.id   AF-A0A924IWN5-F1
#
_cell.length_a   1.000
_cell.length_b   1.000
_cell.length_c   1.000
_cell.angle_alpha   90.00
_cell.angle_beta   90.00
_cell.angle_gamma   90.00
#
_symmetry.space_group_name_H-M   'P 1'
#
loop_
_entity.id
_entity.type
_entity.pdbx_description
1 polymer ?
#
loop_
_entity_poly.entity_id
_entity_poly.type
_entity_poly.pdbx_seq_one_letter_code
_entity_poly.pdbx_strand_id
1 'polypeptide(L)'
;MRNILNKLCTAALITLLPQIQAVASSHREAPLIAFDGQADNTDLYVFRSPCDTNKVVIIANYIPFEHPAGGPNWYSFGQNIRYEIHIKNKTTTTGDDIIYRFTFTQRNEDSSTFFNIRLGKENQKTVYMCERSVNGGSSFTAIKTGGTVPPANIGPRSIDGPVGLNHTAGYDDLMMSAVTTATTGEKLFCGPVDDPFFVDLGGAFDVGGFRSVGRDALAKFNCHTIAIEVPISTLQATGLSTTSATSILDPNFIIGVWASASRHTITTLSTVGADPSTSGSWVQISRIGMPLTNEVIIPIGAKDRWNGANPYTDDINYAKYFNNPELALYMDASAFGGAVPGLAPLRIQTASLGTYDFRNTKKGLYPLKGSAAVAGTALDDALFGTLLLPDSMSPRSVDLLPIFLTGVPNLAPYQLATGKGGNPLANGKPFINNFMPTKTDMIRLNMAVPPTPRNSAAFSSLGLVQAAVLGLTDTNYNRTAALQFIPNMDGFPNGRRLEDDVTTIELQAVSGVVLAAIGLWYDDYTGSGSPVTANLVSVLSFNAGVTKNDTTFKGCFPYLQDPWRGFTGAQYTGPTLGVNTQQLPLNTPMAVMSVFPNPVASAVNFRYKLTVSANINIQITDMTGGVVKMINEGGRGAGDYTAQWDASALPTGNYIVNLIANNEIQQTAKIVVAH
;
A
#
# COMPACT_ATOMS: atom_id res chain seq x y z
N MET A 1 -34.31 -9.12 -54.84
CA MET A 1 -34.43 -9.02 -53.37
C MET A 1 -34.09 -10.36 -52.68
N ARG A 2 -32.86 -10.88 -52.88
CA ARG A 2 -32.38 -12.12 -52.25
C ARG A 2 -31.02 -11.98 -51.53
N ASN A 3 -30.46 -10.77 -51.50
CA ASN A 3 -29.14 -10.49 -50.90
C ASN A 3 -29.17 -9.63 -49.63
N ILE A 4 -30.35 -9.35 -49.07
CA ILE A 4 -30.49 -8.57 -47.81
C ILE A 4 -30.81 -9.47 -46.60
N LEU A 5 -31.46 -10.63 -46.80
CA LEU A 5 -31.78 -11.54 -45.69
C LEU A 5 -30.56 -12.31 -45.13
N ASN A 6 -29.56 -12.63 -45.96
CA ASN A 6 -28.38 -13.38 -45.49
C ASN A 6 -27.37 -12.53 -44.71
N LYS A 7 -27.47 -11.19 -44.75
CA LYS A 7 -26.63 -10.29 -43.95
C LYS A 7 -27.23 -9.94 -42.58
N LEU A 8 -28.52 -10.18 -42.38
CA LEU A 8 -29.20 -9.98 -41.09
C LEU A 8 -29.05 -11.19 -40.16
N CYS A 9 -28.89 -12.41 -40.70
CA CYS A 9 -28.68 -13.60 -39.85
C CYS A 9 -27.24 -13.76 -39.33
N THR A 10 -26.24 -13.10 -39.91
CA THR A 10 -24.85 -13.12 -39.39
C THR A 10 -24.62 -12.08 -38.30
N ALA A 11 -25.48 -11.06 -38.19
CA ALA A 11 -25.40 -10.04 -37.14
C ALA A 11 -26.14 -10.45 -35.85
N ALA A 12 -27.09 -11.41 -35.93
CA ALA A 12 -27.89 -11.86 -34.79
C ALA A 12 -27.32 -13.10 -34.07
N LEU A 13 -26.21 -13.69 -34.55
CA LEU A 13 -25.59 -14.88 -33.95
C LEU A 13 -24.27 -14.58 -33.18
N ILE A 14 -23.90 -13.31 -33.02
CA ILE A 14 -22.73 -12.88 -32.23
C ILE A 14 -23.15 -12.41 -30.81
N THR A 15 -24.44 -12.32 -30.50
CA THR A 15 -24.95 -11.76 -29.22
C THR A 15 -25.29 -12.79 -28.14
N LEU A 16 -24.82 -14.04 -28.25
CA LEU A 16 -25.09 -15.10 -27.27
C LEU A 16 -23.84 -15.92 -26.92
N LEU A 17 -22.67 -15.27 -26.92
CA LEU A 17 -21.57 -15.76 -26.11
C LEU A 17 -21.97 -15.56 -24.64
N PRO A 18 -21.86 -16.57 -23.77
CA PRO A 18 -22.00 -16.34 -22.35
C PRO A 18 -20.99 -15.25 -21.99
N GLN A 19 -21.48 -14.14 -21.45
CA GLN A 19 -20.63 -13.19 -20.75
C GLN A 19 -19.97 -13.98 -19.63
N ILE A 20 -18.77 -14.50 -19.88
CA ILE A 20 -17.86 -14.89 -18.83
C ILE A 20 -17.59 -13.57 -18.12
N GLN A 21 -18.34 -13.33 -17.04
CA GLN A 21 -18.00 -12.29 -16.10
C GLN A 21 -16.62 -12.65 -15.58
N ALA A 22 -15.60 -11.98 -16.11
CA ALA A 22 -14.28 -11.98 -15.51
C ALA A 22 -14.45 -11.41 -14.10
N VAL A 23 -14.24 -12.26 -13.10
CA VAL A 23 -14.25 -11.83 -11.70
C VAL A 23 -12.84 -11.34 -11.42
N ALA A 24 -12.65 -10.04 -11.33
CA ALA A 24 -11.37 -9.40 -11.01
C ALA A 24 -11.36 -8.98 -9.53
N SER A 25 -10.25 -9.20 -8.80
CA SER A 25 -9.89 -8.43 -7.58
C SER A 25 -8.49 -8.81 -7.00
N SER A 26 -7.93 -7.95 -6.13
CA SER A 26 -6.74 -8.09 -5.22
C SER A 26 -6.90 -9.16 -4.12
N HIS A 27 -7.70 -10.14 -4.47
CA HIS A 27 -8.46 -11.09 -3.69
C HIS A 27 -8.96 -12.00 -4.79
N ARG A 28 -8.38 -13.18 -4.97
CA ARG A 28 -8.39 -13.94 -6.22
C ARG A 28 -7.45 -13.33 -7.25
N GLU A 29 -6.23 -13.04 -6.83
CA GLU A 29 -5.19 -12.29 -7.56
C GLU A 29 -4.85 -12.88 -8.94
N ALA A 30 -5.04 -14.18 -9.14
CA ALA A 30 -4.80 -14.89 -10.40
C ALA A 30 -5.92 -15.91 -10.71
N PRO A 31 -6.18 -16.26 -11.99
CA PRO A 31 -7.26 -17.16 -12.37
C PRO A 31 -7.27 -18.52 -11.66
N LEU A 32 -6.11 -19.14 -11.39
CA LEU A 32 -6.06 -20.44 -10.72
C LEU A 32 -6.25 -20.34 -9.21
N ILE A 33 -5.60 -19.37 -8.56
CA ILE A 33 -5.71 -19.21 -7.10
C ILE A 33 -7.13 -18.78 -6.69
N ALA A 34 -7.88 -18.18 -7.61
CA ALA A 34 -9.29 -17.87 -7.48
C ALA A 34 -10.20 -19.08 -7.16
N PHE A 35 -9.73 -20.31 -7.37
CA PHE A 35 -10.41 -21.56 -7.02
C PHE A 35 -9.91 -22.19 -5.71
N ASP A 36 -8.91 -21.59 -5.09
CA ASP A 36 -8.24 -22.06 -3.89
C ASP A 36 -8.05 -20.93 -2.88
N GLY A 37 -9.17 -20.37 -2.42
CA GLY A 37 -9.18 -19.19 -1.54
C GLY A 37 -8.40 -19.37 -0.24
N GLN A 38 -8.18 -20.59 0.25
CA GLN A 38 -7.38 -20.82 1.46
C GLN A 38 -5.89 -20.52 1.29
N ALA A 39 -5.37 -20.62 0.06
CA ALA A 39 -3.98 -20.33 -0.26
C ALA A 39 -3.78 -18.92 -0.86
N ASP A 40 -4.86 -18.18 -1.06
CA ASP A 40 -4.85 -16.90 -1.76
C ASP A 40 -4.29 -15.81 -0.84
N ASN A 41 -3.08 -15.35 -1.14
CA ASN A 41 -2.41 -14.27 -0.42
C ASN A 41 -2.98 -12.95 -0.93
N THR A 42 -3.61 -12.17 -0.04
CA THR A 42 -4.28 -10.93 -0.45
C THR A 42 -3.37 -9.71 -0.32
N ASP A 43 -2.62 -9.62 0.78
CA ASP A 43 -1.80 -8.45 1.10
C ASP A 43 -0.58 -8.79 1.95
N LEU A 44 0.44 -7.94 1.82
CA LEU A 44 1.59 -7.89 2.72
C LEU A 44 1.80 -6.45 3.21
N TYR A 45 2.01 -6.29 4.52
CA TYR A 45 2.38 -5.04 5.17
C TYR A 45 3.67 -5.22 5.95
N VAL A 46 4.55 -4.22 5.89
CA VAL A 46 5.89 -4.27 6.51
C VAL A 46 6.24 -2.87 6.98
N PHE A 47 6.22 -2.63 8.29
CA PHE A 47 6.47 -1.30 8.82
C PHE A 47 7.14 -1.35 10.18
N ARG A 48 7.86 -0.28 10.52
CA ARG A 48 8.45 -0.13 11.84
C ARG A 48 7.35 0.15 12.87
N SER A 49 7.34 -0.61 13.96
CA SER A 49 6.30 -0.59 14.99
C SER A 49 6.22 0.81 15.64
N PRO A 50 5.06 1.49 15.61
CA PRO A 50 4.90 2.78 16.29
C PRO A 50 4.83 2.63 17.82
N CYS A 51 4.47 1.45 18.36
CA CYS A 51 4.50 1.21 19.81
C CYS A 51 5.89 0.85 20.34
N ASP A 52 6.70 0.15 19.55
CA ASP A 52 8.08 -0.16 19.89
C ASP A 52 8.98 0.04 18.69
N THR A 53 9.59 1.22 18.61
CA THR A 53 10.46 1.61 17.50
C THR A 53 11.70 0.72 17.33
N ASN A 54 11.98 -0.25 18.21
CA ASN A 54 13.03 -1.25 17.99
C ASN A 54 12.54 -2.51 17.29
N LYS A 55 11.30 -2.52 16.79
CA LYS A 55 10.69 -3.68 16.15
C LYS A 55 10.07 -3.35 14.79
N VAL A 56 9.95 -4.38 13.98
CA VAL A 56 9.24 -4.37 12.70
C VAL A 56 8.01 -5.26 12.82
N VAL A 57 6.90 -4.79 12.26
CA VAL A 57 5.66 -5.53 12.11
C VAL A 57 5.60 -6.04 10.68
N ILE A 58 5.32 -7.32 10.50
CA ILE A 58 5.06 -7.95 9.22
C ILE A 58 3.69 -8.63 9.30
N ILE A 59 2.80 -8.31 8.38
CA ILE A 59 1.43 -8.84 8.31
C ILE A 59 1.22 -9.41 6.91
N ALA A 60 0.91 -10.70 6.82
CA ALA A 60 0.53 -11.37 5.59
C ALA A 60 -0.93 -11.83 5.69
N ASN A 61 -1.76 -11.34 4.80
CA ASN A 61 -3.19 -11.63 4.75
C ASN A 61 -3.50 -12.71 3.72
N TYR A 62 -4.47 -13.54 4.06
CA TYR A 62 -4.94 -14.66 3.26
C TYR A 62 -6.46 -14.74 3.35
N ILE A 63 -7.04 -15.50 2.42
CA ILE A 63 -8.47 -15.83 2.41
C ILE A 63 -9.32 -14.58 2.17
N PRO A 64 -9.59 -14.26 0.90
CA PRO A 64 -10.32 -13.05 0.55
C PRO A 64 -11.82 -13.12 0.86
N PHE A 65 -12.43 -11.95 1.05
CA PHE A 65 -13.89 -11.76 1.08
C PHE A 65 -14.63 -12.67 2.07
N GLU A 66 -14.14 -12.80 3.29
CA GLU A 66 -14.80 -13.64 4.28
C GLU A 66 -16.08 -12.96 4.76
N HIS A 67 -17.20 -13.49 4.30
CA HIS A 67 -18.49 -12.95 4.70
C HIS A 67 -18.73 -13.25 6.18
N PRO A 68 -19.02 -12.25 7.04
CA PRO A 68 -19.15 -12.48 8.48
C PRO A 68 -20.26 -13.46 8.85
N ALA A 69 -21.33 -13.56 8.06
CA ALA A 69 -22.41 -14.54 8.25
C ALA A 69 -22.23 -15.83 7.42
N GLY A 70 -20.99 -16.29 7.23
CA GLY A 70 -20.63 -17.40 6.33
C GLY A 70 -21.02 -18.82 6.77
N GLY A 71 -21.73 -18.99 7.90
CA GLY A 71 -22.10 -20.31 8.44
C GLY A 71 -22.91 -21.20 7.47
N PRO A 72 -23.01 -22.51 7.72
CA PRO A 72 -22.70 -23.21 8.97
C PRO A 72 -21.22 -23.61 9.16
N ASN A 73 -20.40 -23.52 8.10
CA ASN A 73 -18.94 -23.72 8.17
C ASN A 73 -18.24 -22.38 8.09
N TRP A 74 -17.18 -22.19 8.86
CA TRP A 74 -16.50 -20.90 8.97
C TRP A 74 -15.17 -20.95 8.24
N TYR A 75 -14.68 -19.78 7.82
CA TYR A 75 -13.37 -19.65 7.19
C TYR A 75 -12.27 -20.01 8.19
N SER A 76 -11.22 -20.66 7.70
CA SER A 76 -10.03 -21.00 8.48
C SER A 76 -8.85 -21.32 7.56
N PHE A 77 -7.64 -21.14 8.09
CA PHE A 77 -6.40 -21.58 7.45
C PHE A 77 -6.46 -23.07 7.07
N GLY A 78 -6.05 -23.39 5.85
CA GLY A 78 -5.93 -24.76 5.36
C GLY A 78 -4.83 -25.57 6.08
N GLN A 79 -5.13 -26.83 6.42
CA GLN A 79 -4.22 -27.74 7.13
C GLN A 79 -3.10 -28.32 6.25
N ASN A 80 -3.29 -28.31 4.93
CA ASN A 80 -2.38 -28.85 3.92
C ASN A 80 -1.75 -27.75 3.06
N ILE A 81 -1.55 -26.57 3.66
CA ILE A 81 -0.95 -25.39 3.05
C ILE A 81 0.22 -24.97 3.92
N ARG A 82 1.30 -24.59 3.25
CA ARG A 82 2.47 -23.99 3.88
C ARG A 82 2.43 -22.50 3.61
N TYR A 83 2.26 -21.70 4.67
CA TYR A 83 2.30 -20.25 4.61
C TYR A 83 3.67 -19.80 5.08
N GLU A 84 4.34 -18.95 4.29
CA GLU A 84 5.69 -18.50 4.59
C GLU A 84 5.83 -16.99 4.44
N ILE A 85 6.54 -16.37 5.39
CA ILE A 85 7.04 -15.01 5.31
C ILE A 85 8.55 -15.10 5.13
N HIS A 86 9.03 -14.50 4.06
CA HIS A 86 10.40 -14.58 3.58
C HIS A 86 11.08 -13.23 3.75
N ILE A 87 12.32 -13.25 4.25
CA ILE A 87 13.07 -12.03 4.56
C ILE A 87 14.47 -12.15 3.99
N LYS A 88 14.82 -11.14 3.19
CA LYS A 88 16.15 -10.88 2.66
C LYS A 88 16.80 -9.79 3.50
N ASN A 89 18.01 -10.02 4.00
CA ASN A 89 18.78 -9.02 4.76
C ASN A 89 20.27 -8.98 4.41
N LYS A 90 20.78 -9.91 3.59
CA LYS A 90 22.17 -9.95 3.13
C LYS A 90 22.22 -9.87 1.62
N THR A 91 23.01 -8.94 1.10
CA THR A 91 23.26 -8.82 -0.34
C THR A 91 24.18 -9.92 -0.89
N THR A 92 24.86 -10.66 -0.02
CA THR A 92 25.87 -11.67 -0.38
C THR A 92 25.32 -13.08 -0.56
N THR A 93 24.12 -13.37 -0.04
CA THR A 93 23.47 -14.69 -0.16
C THR A 93 22.57 -14.73 -1.38
N THR A 94 22.36 -15.93 -1.93
CA THR A 94 21.32 -16.19 -2.94
C THR A 94 20.02 -16.60 -2.24
N GLY A 95 18.90 -16.01 -2.62
CA GLY A 95 17.60 -16.32 -2.00
C GLY A 95 17.39 -15.66 -0.63
N ASP A 96 16.39 -16.13 0.11
CA ASP A 96 16.02 -15.61 1.43
C ASP A 96 17.06 -15.91 2.50
N ASP A 97 17.13 -15.07 3.52
CA ASP A 97 18.03 -15.25 4.67
C ASP A 97 17.29 -15.81 5.88
N ILE A 98 16.07 -15.31 6.12
CA ILE A 98 15.20 -15.72 7.22
C ILE A 98 13.84 -16.11 6.65
N ILE A 99 13.27 -17.22 7.12
CA ILE A 99 11.95 -17.70 6.71
C ILE A 99 11.15 -18.05 7.96
N TYR A 100 9.95 -17.50 8.10
CA TYR A 100 8.95 -17.95 9.06
C TYR A 100 7.93 -18.83 8.34
N ARG A 101 7.75 -20.05 8.82
CA ARG A 101 6.78 -21.00 8.28
C ARG A 101 5.67 -21.26 9.27
N PHE A 102 4.44 -21.17 8.81
CA PHE A 102 3.24 -21.48 9.58
C PHE A 102 2.53 -22.69 8.98
N THR A 103 2.20 -23.65 9.83
CA THR A 103 1.35 -24.80 9.51
C THR A 103 0.23 -24.90 10.53
N PHE A 104 -0.95 -25.29 10.05
CA PHE A 104 -2.18 -25.26 10.83
C PHE A 104 -2.78 -26.65 10.97
N THR A 105 -3.46 -26.90 12.09
CA THR A 105 -4.18 -28.15 12.34
C THR A 105 -5.52 -27.82 12.98
N GLN A 106 -6.56 -28.55 12.62
CA GLN A 106 -7.90 -28.36 13.13
C GLN A 106 -8.40 -29.59 13.88
N ARG A 107 -9.29 -29.36 14.85
CA ARG A 107 -10.00 -30.42 15.54
C ARG A 107 -11.40 -29.99 15.96
N ASN A 108 -12.30 -30.95 16.09
CA ASN A 108 -13.62 -30.74 16.67
C ASN A 108 -13.60 -31.07 18.17
N GLU A 109 -14.07 -30.16 19.03
CA GLU A 109 -14.21 -30.41 20.48
C GLU A 109 -15.58 -31.03 20.84
N ASP A 110 -16.58 -30.88 19.98
CA ASP A 110 -17.91 -31.51 20.10
C ASP A 110 -18.48 -31.91 18.73
N SER A 111 -18.08 -33.06 18.22
CA SER A 111 -18.57 -33.61 16.94
C SER A 111 -20.05 -34.04 16.95
N SER A 112 -20.77 -33.93 18.08
CA SER A 112 -22.18 -34.31 18.17
C SER A 112 -23.16 -33.23 17.70
N THR A 113 -22.66 -32.06 17.31
CA THR A 113 -23.48 -30.91 16.91
C THR A 113 -23.04 -30.31 15.59
N PHE A 114 -23.97 -29.65 14.89
CA PHE A 114 -23.66 -28.80 13.75
C PHE A 114 -23.25 -27.37 14.16
N PHE A 115 -23.46 -26.96 15.41
CA PHE A 115 -23.03 -25.64 15.87
C PHE A 115 -21.50 -25.60 15.98
N ASN A 116 -20.90 -24.54 15.45
CA ASN A 116 -19.45 -24.38 15.57
C ASN A 116 -19.01 -24.13 17.03
N ILE A 117 -19.85 -23.44 17.81
CA ILE A 117 -19.55 -23.10 19.20
C ILE A 117 -20.79 -23.34 20.06
N ARG A 118 -20.63 -24.16 21.10
CA ARG A 118 -21.61 -24.32 22.19
C ARG A 118 -20.97 -24.93 23.44
N LEU A 119 -21.55 -24.67 24.60
CA LEU A 119 -21.22 -25.28 25.89
C LEU A 119 -19.71 -25.23 26.23
N GLY A 120 -19.07 -24.10 25.95
CA GLY A 120 -17.64 -23.88 26.18
C GLY A 120 -16.71 -24.62 25.22
N LYS A 121 -17.24 -25.18 24.13
CA LYS A 121 -16.48 -25.95 23.14
C LYS A 121 -16.54 -25.32 21.76
N GLU A 122 -15.46 -25.52 21.00
CA GLU A 122 -15.26 -25.02 19.64
C GLU A 122 -14.98 -26.20 18.68
N ASN A 123 -15.81 -26.32 17.64
CA ASN A 123 -15.55 -27.16 16.49
C ASN A 123 -14.70 -26.40 15.46
N GLN A 124 -14.00 -27.14 14.59
CA GLN A 124 -13.00 -26.57 13.67
C GLN A 124 -11.94 -25.71 14.37
N LYS A 125 -11.68 -26.00 15.66
CA LYS A 125 -10.71 -25.27 16.47
C LYS A 125 -9.33 -25.40 15.85
N THR A 126 -8.76 -24.27 15.48
CA THR A 126 -7.53 -24.20 14.71
C THR A 126 -6.36 -23.82 15.61
N VAL A 127 -5.27 -24.57 15.49
CA VAL A 127 -3.98 -24.26 16.12
C VAL A 127 -2.88 -24.21 15.08
N TYR A 128 -1.77 -23.57 15.40
CA TYR A 128 -0.62 -23.44 14.52
C TYR A 128 0.70 -23.80 15.18
N MET A 129 1.66 -24.17 14.33
CA MET A 129 3.08 -24.20 14.62
C MET A 129 3.77 -23.12 13.79
N CYS A 130 4.65 -22.34 14.43
CA CYS A 130 5.55 -21.42 13.75
C CYS A 130 6.97 -21.97 13.84
N GLU A 131 7.59 -22.18 12.69
CA GLU A 131 8.98 -22.54 12.55
C GLU A 131 9.78 -21.40 11.93
N ARG A 132 11.04 -21.27 12.32
CA ARG A 132 11.96 -20.26 11.78
C ARG A 132 13.20 -20.90 11.19
N SER A 133 13.59 -20.44 10.01
CA SER A 133 14.90 -20.67 9.40
C SER A 133 15.69 -19.37 9.40
N VAL A 134 16.99 -19.45 9.65
CA VAL A 134 17.95 -18.33 9.56
C VAL A 134 19.13 -18.65 8.61
N ASN A 135 18.96 -19.69 7.79
CA ASN A 135 19.94 -20.21 6.84
C ASN A 135 19.30 -20.51 5.49
N GLY A 136 18.39 -19.62 5.06
CA GLY A 136 17.74 -19.69 3.74
C GLY A 136 16.92 -20.95 3.50
N GLY A 137 16.24 -21.46 4.54
CA GLY A 137 15.37 -22.63 4.43
C GLY A 137 16.08 -23.99 4.50
N SER A 138 17.40 -24.02 4.69
CA SER A 138 18.16 -25.28 4.80
C SER A 138 17.74 -26.12 6.02
N SER A 139 17.40 -25.45 7.12
CA SER A 139 16.84 -26.08 8.33
C SER A 139 15.83 -25.17 9.01
N PHE A 140 14.86 -25.76 9.71
CA PHE A 140 13.81 -25.06 10.45
C PHE A 140 13.84 -25.45 11.93
N THR A 141 13.55 -24.50 12.80
CA THR A 141 13.37 -24.70 14.25
C THR A 141 11.99 -24.23 14.66
N ALA A 142 11.23 -25.07 15.36
CA ALA A 142 9.95 -24.66 15.93
C ALA A 142 10.18 -23.60 17.04
N ILE A 143 9.63 -22.39 16.84
CA ILE A 143 9.70 -21.28 17.80
C ILE A 143 8.36 -21.07 18.53
N LYS A 144 7.28 -21.62 17.99
CA LYS A 144 5.99 -21.74 18.68
C LYS A 144 5.31 -23.04 18.26
N THR A 145 4.86 -23.82 19.23
CA THR A 145 3.97 -24.97 19.04
C THR A 145 2.65 -24.70 19.77
N GLY A 146 1.53 -25.14 19.18
CA GLY A 146 0.21 -24.97 19.78
C GLY A 146 -0.21 -23.51 19.96
N GLY A 147 0.16 -22.63 19.02
CA GLY A 147 -0.44 -21.30 18.95
C GLY A 147 -1.92 -21.42 18.61
N THR A 148 -2.78 -20.58 19.19
CA THR A 148 -4.22 -20.64 18.99
C THR A 148 -4.64 -19.64 17.92
N VAL A 149 -5.57 -20.03 17.06
CA VAL A 149 -6.32 -19.12 16.19
C VAL A 149 -7.65 -18.84 16.88
N PRO A 150 -8.06 -17.57 17.12
CA PRO A 150 -9.36 -17.29 17.72
C PRO A 150 -10.48 -17.75 16.77
N PRO A 151 -11.64 -18.17 17.32
CA PRO A 151 -12.76 -18.62 16.51
C PRO A 151 -13.32 -17.48 15.67
N ALA A 152 -14.08 -17.76 14.60
CA ALA A 152 -14.82 -16.71 13.90
C ALA A 152 -15.75 -15.93 14.85
N ASN A 153 -15.95 -14.62 14.60
CA ASN A 153 -16.85 -13.77 15.39
C ASN A 153 -18.33 -14.05 15.05
N ILE A 154 -18.84 -15.21 15.46
CA ILE A 154 -20.16 -15.71 15.05
C ILE A 154 -21.29 -14.78 15.54
N GLY A 155 -21.28 -14.44 16.83
CA GLY A 155 -22.38 -13.70 17.43
C GLY A 155 -22.45 -13.80 18.95
N PRO A 156 -23.35 -13.02 19.59
CA PRO A 156 -23.38 -12.89 21.04
C PRO A 156 -23.63 -14.19 21.80
N ARG A 157 -24.44 -15.10 21.25
CA ARG A 157 -24.71 -16.39 21.89
C ARG A 157 -23.51 -17.33 21.86
N SER A 158 -22.74 -17.30 20.77
CA SER A 158 -21.58 -18.16 20.58
C SER A 158 -20.34 -17.60 21.28
N ILE A 159 -20.11 -16.29 21.21
CA ILE A 159 -18.92 -15.67 21.80
C ILE A 159 -19.17 -15.30 23.26
N ASP A 160 -20.16 -14.43 23.51
CA ASP A 160 -20.30 -13.73 24.79
C ASP A 160 -21.13 -14.53 25.82
N GLY A 161 -22.09 -15.33 25.34
CA GLY A 161 -23.13 -15.96 26.16
C GLY A 161 -22.71 -17.28 26.84
N PRO A 162 -23.44 -17.69 27.89
CA PRO A 162 -23.12 -18.89 28.68
C PRO A 162 -23.36 -20.21 27.95
N VAL A 163 -24.14 -20.19 26.85
CA VAL A 163 -24.34 -21.35 25.96
C VAL A 163 -23.21 -21.44 24.92
N GLY A 164 -22.37 -20.41 24.77
CA GLY A 164 -21.22 -20.35 23.88
C GLY A 164 -19.90 -20.50 24.63
N LEU A 165 -18.93 -19.64 24.35
CA LEU A 165 -17.62 -19.59 25.04
C LEU A 165 -17.62 -18.73 26.31
N ASN A 166 -18.69 -17.98 26.59
CA ASN A 166 -18.82 -17.15 27.79
C ASN A 166 -17.75 -16.03 27.90
N HIS A 167 -17.26 -15.49 26.78
CA HIS A 167 -16.34 -14.34 26.75
C HIS A 167 -17.10 -13.02 26.91
N THR A 168 -17.53 -12.74 28.14
CA THR A 168 -18.33 -11.54 28.48
C THR A 168 -17.59 -10.21 28.29
N ALA A 169 -16.26 -10.23 28.14
CA ALA A 169 -15.43 -9.07 27.84
C ALA A 169 -15.44 -8.66 26.35
N GLY A 170 -16.07 -9.45 25.48
CA GLY A 170 -16.14 -9.22 24.04
C GLY A 170 -15.11 -10.01 23.23
N TYR A 171 -15.17 -9.88 21.90
CA TYR A 171 -14.31 -10.64 20.98
C TYR A 171 -12.83 -10.25 21.06
N ASP A 172 -12.52 -8.97 21.30
CA ASP A 172 -11.14 -8.50 21.45
C ASP A 172 -10.35 -9.29 22.50
N ASP A 173 -11.00 -9.74 23.58
CA ASP A 173 -10.38 -10.60 24.60
C ASP A 173 -9.89 -11.94 24.03
N LEU A 174 -10.65 -12.56 23.12
CA LEU A 174 -10.24 -13.76 22.39
C LEU A 174 -9.06 -13.49 21.47
N MET A 175 -9.12 -12.38 20.72
CA MET A 175 -8.07 -11.97 19.80
C MET A 175 -6.76 -11.69 20.55
N MET A 176 -6.82 -10.94 21.64
CA MET A 176 -5.66 -10.61 22.47
C MET A 176 -5.13 -11.82 23.23
N SER A 177 -5.98 -12.76 23.66
CA SER A 177 -5.55 -14.03 24.26
C SER A 177 -4.84 -14.95 23.28
N ALA A 178 -5.11 -14.80 21.97
CA ALA A 178 -4.41 -15.54 20.92
C ALA A 178 -3.02 -14.95 20.58
N VAL A 179 -2.72 -13.72 21.01
CA VAL A 179 -1.38 -13.13 20.88
C VAL A 179 -0.42 -13.87 21.80
N THR A 180 0.63 -14.46 21.22
CA THR A 180 1.66 -15.21 21.96
C THR A 180 3.04 -14.62 21.69
N THR A 181 3.97 -14.84 22.62
CA THR A 181 5.41 -14.63 22.36
C THR A 181 6.05 -15.97 21.99
N ALA A 182 6.87 -15.99 20.96
CA ALA A 182 7.67 -17.14 20.55
C ALA A 182 8.88 -17.34 21.47
N THR A 183 9.49 -18.52 21.45
CA THR A 183 10.70 -18.81 22.26
C THR A 183 11.89 -17.92 21.91
N THR A 184 11.85 -17.28 20.74
CA THR A 184 12.88 -16.38 20.23
C THR A 184 12.53 -14.89 20.34
N GLY A 185 11.41 -14.56 20.99
CA GLY A 185 11.04 -13.19 21.38
C GLY A 185 10.10 -12.44 20.43
N GLU A 186 9.74 -13.03 19.29
CA GLU A 186 8.72 -12.49 18.38
C GLU A 186 7.34 -12.52 19.03
N LYS A 187 6.52 -11.49 18.82
CA LYS A 187 5.08 -11.61 19.05
C LYS A 187 4.41 -12.17 17.81
N LEU A 188 3.49 -13.10 17.99
CA LEU A 188 2.78 -13.80 16.92
C LEU A 188 1.27 -13.66 17.13
N PHE A 189 0.53 -13.47 16.05
CA PHE A 189 -0.93 -13.56 16.00
C PHE A 189 -1.33 -14.19 14.67
N CYS A 190 -2.23 -15.17 14.71
CA CYS A 190 -2.85 -15.75 13.52
C CYS A 190 -4.36 -15.81 13.72
N GLY A 191 -5.16 -15.29 12.78
CA GLY A 191 -6.61 -15.46 12.84
C GLY A 191 -7.42 -14.46 12.02
N PRO A 192 -8.75 -14.55 12.11
CA PRO A 192 -9.65 -13.67 11.38
C PRO A 192 -9.56 -12.25 11.93
N VAL A 193 -9.57 -11.30 11.02
CA VAL A 193 -9.58 -9.85 11.25
C VAL A 193 -10.51 -9.18 10.25
N ASP A 194 -10.90 -7.94 10.52
CA ASP A 194 -11.37 -7.05 9.45
C ASP A 194 -10.30 -6.94 8.36
N ASP A 195 -10.71 -6.89 7.09
CA ASP A 195 -9.76 -6.71 6.00
C ASP A 195 -9.12 -5.32 6.05
N PRO A 196 -7.81 -5.20 6.31
CA PRO A 196 -7.17 -3.90 6.39
C PRO A 196 -7.03 -3.20 5.04
N PHE A 197 -7.21 -3.91 3.92
CA PHE A 197 -7.12 -3.31 2.61
C PHE A 197 -8.42 -2.60 2.24
N PHE A 198 -8.29 -1.46 1.57
CA PHE A 198 -9.42 -0.60 1.21
C PHE A 198 -9.27 -0.15 -0.23
N VAL A 199 -10.28 -0.43 -1.04
CA VAL A 199 -10.20 -0.14 -2.48
C VAL A 199 -11.58 -0.16 -3.12
N ASP A 200 -11.77 0.71 -4.12
CA ASP A 200 -12.91 0.64 -5.02
C ASP A 200 -12.68 -0.39 -6.13
N LEU A 201 -12.80 -1.69 -5.82
CA LEU A 201 -12.58 -2.76 -6.80
C LEU A 201 -13.48 -2.63 -8.02
N GLY A 202 -14.73 -2.22 -7.80
CA GLY A 202 -15.70 -2.03 -8.88
C GLY A 202 -15.24 -0.94 -9.84
N GLY A 203 -14.75 0.20 -9.33
CA GLY A 203 -14.19 1.26 -10.16
C GLY A 203 -12.86 0.88 -10.79
N ALA A 204 -11.94 0.29 -10.02
CA ALA A 204 -10.61 -0.09 -10.49
C ALA A 204 -10.68 -1.07 -11.68
N PHE A 205 -11.49 -2.12 -11.56
CA PHE A 205 -11.58 -3.17 -12.57
C PHE A 205 -12.70 -2.99 -13.59
N ASP A 206 -13.55 -1.97 -13.44
CA ASP A 206 -14.33 -1.40 -14.56
C ASP A 206 -13.45 -0.41 -15.34
N VAL A 207 -12.35 -0.94 -15.88
CA VAL A 207 -11.38 -0.25 -16.76
C VAL A 207 -10.87 1.07 -16.16
N GLY A 208 -10.51 1.10 -14.88
CA GLY A 208 -9.99 2.30 -14.22
C GLY A 208 -11.03 3.41 -14.03
N GLY A 209 -12.32 3.06 -13.96
CA GLY A 209 -13.44 3.93 -13.63
C GLY A 209 -13.47 4.43 -12.18
N PHE A 210 -12.33 4.88 -11.64
CA PHE A 210 -12.25 5.48 -10.30
C PHE A 210 -13.16 6.69 -10.15
N ARG A 211 -13.72 6.86 -8.95
CA ARG A 211 -14.76 7.83 -8.62
C ARG A 211 -14.30 8.69 -7.45
N SER A 212 -14.67 9.97 -7.45
CA SER A 212 -14.39 10.87 -6.32
C SER A 212 -15.03 10.42 -5.01
N VAL A 213 -16.15 9.68 -5.09
CA VAL A 213 -16.76 8.95 -3.98
C VAL A 213 -16.79 7.48 -4.36
N GLY A 214 -15.69 6.78 -4.08
CA GLY A 214 -15.56 5.34 -4.30
C GLY A 214 -16.37 4.53 -3.29
N ARG A 215 -16.64 3.27 -3.64
CA ARG A 215 -17.20 2.30 -2.70
C ARG A 215 -16.11 1.35 -2.26
N ASP A 216 -15.80 1.31 -0.98
CA ASP A 216 -14.95 0.27 -0.43
C ASP A 216 -15.66 -1.09 -0.61
N ALA A 217 -15.04 -1.94 -1.44
CA ALA A 217 -15.57 -3.23 -1.80
C ALA A 217 -15.22 -4.32 -0.76
N LEU A 218 -14.26 -4.04 0.13
CA LEU A 218 -13.80 -4.93 1.19
C LEU A 218 -14.41 -4.56 2.54
N ALA A 219 -14.98 -3.36 2.65
CA ALA A 219 -15.74 -2.94 3.81
C ALA A 219 -16.72 -4.02 4.30
N LYS A 220 -16.62 -4.34 5.59
CA LYS A 220 -17.44 -5.33 6.30
C LYS A 220 -17.19 -6.78 5.93
N PHE A 221 -16.11 -7.06 5.20
CA PHE A 221 -15.58 -8.40 5.04
C PHE A 221 -14.41 -8.62 5.98
N ASN A 222 -14.12 -9.89 6.24
CA ASN A 222 -12.95 -10.31 7.00
C ASN A 222 -11.92 -10.93 6.05
N CYS A 223 -10.71 -11.12 6.57
CA CYS A 223 -9.70 -12.00 6.03
C CYS A 223 -8.98 -12.73 7.18
N HIS A 224 -8.15 -13.72 6.86
CA HIS A 224 -7.25 -14.34 7.84
C HIS A 224 -5.85 -13.73 7.75
N THR A 225 -5.28 -13.38 8.89
CA THR A 225 -3.96 -12.78 8.99
C THR A 225 -2.95 -13.71 9.66
N ILE A 226 -1.71 -13.68 9.19
CA ILE A 226 -0.50 -14.01 9.96
C ILE A 226 0.26 -12.71 10.26
N ALA A 227 0.34 -12.31 11.52
CA ALA A 227 1.06 -11.12 11.97
C ALA A 227 2.23 -11.49 12.89
N ILE A 228 3.40 -10.90 12.64
CA ILE A 228 4.60 -11.04 13.48
C ILE A 228 5.19 -9.67 13.82
N GLU A 229 5.59 -9.49 15.09
CA GLU A 229 6.39 -8.34 15.53
C GLU A 229 7.78 -8.84 15.95
N VAL A 230 8.81 -8.39 15.23
CA VAL A 230 10.16 -8.94 15.31
C VAL A 230 11.14 -7.84 15.72
N PRO A 231 12.07 -8.10 16.68
CA PRO A 231 13.16 -7.18 16.98
C PRO A 231 14.01 -6.85 15.74
N ILE A 232 14.37 -5.59 15.56
CA ILE A 232 15.23 -5.16 14.43
C ILE A 232 16.57 -5.87 14.45
N SER A 233 17.14 -6.14 15.63
CA SER A 233 18.38 -6.91 15.76
C SER A 233 18.27 -8.35 15.24
N THR A 234 17.07 -8.95 15.23
CA THR A 234 16.85 -10.27 14.62
C THR A 234 16.85 -10.19 13.09
N LEU A 235 16.37 -9.08 12.54
CA LEU A 235 16.26 -8.85 11.10
C LEU A 235 17.52 -8.24 10.49
N GLN A 236 18.31 -7.52 11.28
CA GLN A 236 19.55 -6.90 10.84
C GLN A 236 20.64 -7.96 10.67
N ALA A 237 21.35 -7.92 9.54
CA ALA A 237 22.24 -9.00 9.08
C ALA A 237 23.33 -9.45 10.08
N THR A 238 23.76 -8.56 10.97
CA THR A 238 24.82 -8.75 11.97
C THR A 238 24.37 -8.49 13.41
N GLY A 239 23.06 -8.37 13.66
CA GLY A 239 22.51 -8.19 15.00
C GLY A 239 22.49 -6.76 15.55
N LEU A 240 22.74 -5.74 14.72
CA LEU A 240 22.79 -4.35 15.18
C LEU A 240 21.42 -3.82 15.62
N SER A 241 21.43 -2.97 16.65
CA SER A 241 20.25 -2.21 17.06
C SER A 241 20.05 -0.97 16.17
N THR A 242 18.85 -0.39 16.17
CA THR A 242 18.55 0.84 15.42
C THR A 242 19.42 2.03 15.80
N THR A 243 19.89 2.09 17.05
CA THR A 243 20.77 3.17 17.53
C THR A 243 22.15 3.14 16.87
N SER A 244 22.52 2.02 16.24
CA SER A 244 23.77 1.89 15.49
C SER A 244 23.65 2.39 14.05
N ALA A 245 22.45 2.71 13.56
CA ALA A 245 22.27 3.29 12.24
C ALA A 245 22.88 4.70 12.19
N THR A 246 23.77 4.93 11.23
CA THR A 246 24.44 6.23 11.07
C THR A 246 23.47 7.34 10.64
N SER A 247 22.46 6.98 9.86
CA SER A 247 21.34 7.84 9.47
C SER A 247 20.24 6.97 8.87
N ILE A 248 19.15 7.59 8.44
CA ILE A 248 18.14 6.94 7.61
C ILE A 248 18.65 6.51 6.23
N LEU A 249 19.90 6.81 5.87
CA LEU A 249 20.51 6.40 4.61
C LEU A 249 21.46 5.20 4.79
N ASP A 250 21.53 4.61 5.98
CA ASP A 250 22.42 3.48 6.27
C ASP A 250 21.94 2.19 5.56
N PRO A 251 22.72 1.64 4.61
CA PRO A 251 22.31 0.47 3.85
C PRO A 251 22.25 -0.82 4.69
N ASN A 252 22.86 -0.84 5.88
CA ASN A 252 22.88 -2.04 6.74
C ASN A 252 21.54 -2.31 7.43
N PHE A 253 20.57 -1.42 7.30
CA PHE A 253 19.25 -1.50 7.94
C PHE A 253 18.11 -1.75 6.94
N ILE A 254 18.44 -2.17 5.72
CA ILE A 254 17.46 -2.45 4.67
C ILE A 254 17.16 -3.95 4.66
N ILE A 255 15.88 -4.30 4.71
CA ILE A 255 15.39 -5.67 4.46
C ILE A 255 14.41 -5.67 3.30
N GLY A 256 14.33 -6.81 2.62
CA GLY A 256 13.27 -7.13 1.67
C GLY A 256 12.36 -8.22 2.25
N VAL A 257 11.05 -8.09 2.08
CA VAL A 257 10.07 -9.03 2.63
C VAL A 257 9.02 -9.38 1.57
N TRP A 258 8.68 -10.66 1.46
CA TRP A 258 7.60 -11.17 0.64
C TRP A 258 6.91 -12.35 1.35
N ALA A 259 5.68 -12.68 0.97
CA ALA A 259 4.91 -13.78 1.53
C ALA A 259 4.50 -14.76 0.44
N SER A 260 4.29 -16.03 0.82
CA SER A 260 3.83 -17.05 -0.10
C SER A 260 2.97 -18.13 0.54
N ALA A 261 2.21 -18.81 -0.31
CA ALA A 261 1.49 -20.03 0.03
C ALA A 261 1.90 -21.15 -0.93
N SER A 262 2.15 -22.34 -0.37
CA SER A 262 2.52 -23.54 -1.11
C SER A 262 1.61 -24.71 -0.78
N ARG A 263 1.41 -25.59 -1.76
CA ARG A 263 0.70 -26.88 -1.61
C ARG A 263 1.53 -28.05 -2.11
N HIS A 264 1.17 -29.25 -1.71
CA HIS A 264 1.68 -30.48 -2.30
C HIS A 264 1.14 -30.68 -3.72
N THR A 265 1.95 -31.26 -4.61
CA THR A 265 1.59 -31.46 -6.03
C THR A 265 0.47 -32.47 -6.27
N ILE A 266 0.18 -33.36 -5.32
CA ILE A 266 -0.85 -34.41 -5.46
C ILE A 266 -1.83 -34.33 -4.30
N THR A 267 -3.12 -34.20 -4.62
CA THR A 267 -4.24 -34.39 -3.70
C THR A 267 -5.01 -35.64 -4.11
N THR A 268 -5.22 -36.58 -3.18
CA THR A 268 -6.03 -37.78 -3.37
C THR A 268 -7.30 -37.67 -2.54
N LEU A 269 -8.45 -37.65 -3.22
CA LEU A 269 -9.76 -37.57 -2.59
C LEU A 269 -10.14 -38.91 -1.96
N SER A 270 -10.82 -38.86 -0.82
CA SER A 270 -11.32 -40.05 -0.13
C SER A 270 -12.69 -40.48 -0.66
N THR A 271 -12.92 -41.80 -0.74
CA THR A 271 -14.24 -42.38 -1.08
C THR A 271 -15.11 -42.66 0.15
N VAL A 272 -14.56 -42.52 1.36
CA VAL A 272 -15.23 -42.86 2.63
C VAL A 272 -15.55 -41.61 3.47
N GLY A 273 -15.47 -40.42 2.88
CA GLY A 273 -15.72 -39.16 3.58
C GLY A 273 -14.63 -38.74 4.57
N ALA A 274 -13.43 -39.32 4.48
CA ALA A 274 -12.26 -38.82 5.20
C ALA A 274 -11.66 -37.60 4.50
N ASP A 275 -10.85 -36.82 5.21
CA ASP A 275 -10.12 -35.70 4.61
C ASP A 275 -9.25 -36.17 3.43
N PRO A 276 -9.11 -35.37 2.36
CA PRO A 276 -8.18 -35.66 1.28
C PRO A 276 -6.75 -35.83 1.80
N SER A 277 -6.01 -36.80 1.27
CA SER A 277 -4.58 -36.93 1.55
C SER A 277 -3.77 -36.14 0.53
N THR A 278 -2.62 -35.62 0.94
CA THR A 278 -1.70 -34.87 0.06
C THR A 278 -0.30 -35.45 0.06
N SER A 279 0.38 -35.41 -1.08
CA SER A 279 1.74 -35.97 -1.24
C SER A 279 2.53 -35.31 -2.39
N GLY A 280 3.81 -35.67 -2.51
CA GLY A 280 4.72 -35.09 -3.49
C GLY A 280 5.46 -33.86 -2.96
N SER A 281 6.11 -33.11 -3.86
CA SER A 281 6.85 -31.90 -3.48
C SER A 281 5.91 -30.74 -3.14
N TRP A 282 6.40 -29.78 -2.35
CA TRP A 282 5.74 -28.49 -2.19
C TRP A 282 5.97 -27.62 -3.42
N VAL A 283 4.93 -26.94 -3.87
CA VAL A 283 4.95 -25.97 -4.96
C VAL A 283 4.28 -24.68 -4.51
N GLN A 284 4.91 -23.55 -4.80
CA GLN A 284 4.34 -22.23 -4.59
C GLN A 284 3.19 -22.02 -5.57
N ILE A 285 2.06 -21.53 -5.07
CA ILE A 285 0.85 -21.30 -5.86
C ILE A 285 0.29 -19.88 -5.71
N SER A 286 0.77 -19.14 -4.70
CA SER A 286 0.51 -17.72 -4.48
C SER A 286 1.72 -17.09 -3.82
N ARG A 287 1.98 -15.83 -4.15
CA ARG A 287 3.02 -15.01 -3.52
C ARG A 287 2.69 -13.54 -3.68
N ILE A 288 3.18 -12.73 -2.75
CA ILE A 288 3.10 -11.28 -2.88
C ILE A 288 4.29 -10.61 -2.19
N GLY A 289 4.95 -9.70 -2.91
CA GLY A 289 5.93 -8.78 -2.39
C GLY A 289 5.32 -7.39 -2.36
N MET A 290 5.41 -6.65 -3.46
CA MET A 290 4.80 -5.34 -3.59
C MET A 290 3.29 -5.46 -3.85
N PRO A 291 2.46 -4.56 -3.27
CA PRO A 291 1.04 -4.53 -3.55
C PRO A 291 0.78 -4.28 -5.04
N LEU A 292 -0.33 -4.78 -5.55
CA LEU A 292 -0.85 -4.53 -6.90
C LEU A 292 0.06 -4.96 -8.07
N THR A 293 1.25 -5.53 -7.80
CA THR A 293 2.12 -6.12 -8.83
C THR A 293 1.34 -7.16 -9.62
N ASN A 294 0.77 -8.16 -8.94
CA ASN A 294 0.07 -9.23 -9.61
C ASN A 294 -1.20 -8.73 -10.27
N GLU A 295 -1.93 -7.81 -9.63
CA GLU A 295 -3.26 -7.34 -9.98
C GLU A 295 -3.28 -6.42 -11.20
N VAL A 296 -2.35 -5.47 -11.25
CA VAL A 296 -2.38 -4.33 -12.20
C VAL A 296 -1.19 -4.33 -13.15
N ILE A 297 -0.02 -4.82 -12.71
CA ILE A 297 1.19 -4.81 -13.55
C ILE A 297 1.32 -6.09 -14.38
N ILE A 298 1.08 -7.26 -13.77
CA ILE A 298 1.18 -8.54 -14.48
C ILE A 298 -0.09 -8.76 -15.32
N PRO A 299 0.01 -8.99 -16.64
CA PRO A 299 -1.16 -9.22 -17.48
C PRO A 299 -1.82 -10.55 -17.13
N ILE A 300 -3.15 -10.64 -17.32
CA ILE A 300 -3.96 -11.79 -16.93
C ILE A 300 -3.41 -13.15 -17.38
N GLY A 301 -2.87 -13.25 -18.60
CA GLY A 301 -2.31 -14.48 -19.14
C GLY A 301 -0.97 -14.92 -18.52
N ALA A 302 -0.39 -14.11 -17.64
CA ALA A 302 0.88 -14.38 -16.97
C ALA A 302 0.77 -14.46 -15.44
N LYS A 303 -0.37 -14.07 -14.84
CA LYS A 303 -0.55 -14.00 -13.38
C LYS A 303 -0.29 -15.35 -12.69
N ASP A 304 -0.89 -16.43 -13.18
CA ASP A 304 -0.68 -17.77 -12.60
C ASP A 304 0.78 -18.22 -12.68
N ARG A 305 1.44 -17.93 -13.80
CA ARG A 305 2.86 -18.24 -13.98
C ARG A 305 3.72 -17.40 -13.03
N TRP A 306 3.37 -16.13 -12.83
CA TRP A 306 4.06 -15.25 -11.91
C TRP A 306 3.90 -15.74 -10.46
N ASN A 307 2.69 -16.15 -10.05
CA ASN A 307 2.42 -16.74 -8.73
C ASN A 307 3.27 -17.99 -8.45
N GLY A 308 3.44 -18.87 -9.45
CA GLY A 308 4.25 -20.08 -9.31
C GLY A 308 5.76 -19.87 -9.53
N ALA A 309 6.20 -18.66 -9.90
CA ALA A 309 7.59 -18.39 -10.27
C ALA A 309 8.49 -18.23 -9.05
N ASN A 310 9.78 -18.58 -9.21
CA ASN A 310 10.78 -18.28 -8.20
C ASN A 310 11.18 -16.80 -8.33
N PRO A 311 10.95 -15.97 -7.30
CA PRO A 311 11.06 -14.52 -7.43
C PRO A 311 12.55 -14.09 -7.59
N TYR A 312 13.52 -14.92 -7.21
CA TYR A 312 14.95 -14.63 -7.37
C TYR A 312 15.48 -14.88 -8.78
N THR A 313 14.91 -15.83 -9.53
CA THR A 313 15.38 -16.20 -10.86
C THR A 313 14.47 -15.71 -11.98
N ASP A 314 13.19 -15.56 -11.71
CA ASP A 314 12.19 -15.38 -12.76
C ASP A 314 11.64 -13.95 -12.86
N ASP A 315 11.67 -13.15 -11.77
CA ASP A 315 11.05 -11.81 -11.74
C ASP A 315 11.63 -10.86 -12.77
N ILE A 316 12.91 -11.01 -13.12
CA ILE A 316 13.55 -10.22 -14.16
C ILE A 316 12.86 -10.39 -15.54
N ASN A 317 12.20 -11.53 -15.79
CA ASN A 317 11.44 -11.77 -17.01
C ASN A 317 10.14 -10.96 -17.07
N TYR A 318 9.65 -10.48 -15.92
CA TYR A 318 8.46 -9.65 -15.78
C TYR A 318 8.77 -8.16 -15.71
N ALA A 319 10.06 -7.77 -15.57
CA ALA A 319 10.52 -6.38 -15.53
C ALA A 319 9.99 -5.51 -16.69
N LYS A 320 9.77 -6.11 -17.86
CA LYS A 320 9.18 -5.43 -19.03
C LYS A 320 7.81 -4.79 -18.77
N TYR A 321 7.02 -5.35 -17.86
CA TYR A 321 5.71 -4.81 -17.48
C TYR A 321 5.82 -3.58 -16.58
N PHE A 322 6.95 -3.38 -15.90
CA PHE A 322 7.24 -2.15 -15.17
C PHE A 322 7.89 -1.10 -16.08
N ASN A 323 8.70 -1.53 -17.05
CA ASN A 323 9.35 -0.64 -18.03
C ASN A 323 8.33 0.04 -18.98
N ASN A 324 7.24 -0.67 -19.28
CA ASN A 324 6.15 -0.23 -20.14
C ASN A 324 4.81 -0.74 -19.58
N PRO A 325 4.31 -0.17 -18.46
CA PRO A 325 3.11 -0.65 -17.82
C PRO A 325 1.89 -0.43 -18.71
N GLU A 326 1.05 -1.45 -18.84
CA GLU A 326 -0.19 -1.38 -19.62
C GLU A 326 -1.10 -0.27 -19.10
N LEU A 327 -1.17 -0.12 -17.77
CA LEU A 327 -1.92 0.94 -17.10
C LEU A 327 -1.53 2.36 -17.59
N ALA A 328 -0.26 2.61 -17.93
CA ALA A 328 0.16 3.92 -18.44
C ALA A 328 -0.45 4.28 -19.81
N LEU A 329 -0.89 3.29 -20.61
CA LEU A 329 -1.59 3.55 -21.87
C LEU A 329 -2.92 4.28 -21.66
N TYR A 330 -3.54 4.10 -20.49
CA TYR A 330 -4.79 4.77 -20.08
C TYR A 330 -4.56 6.13 -19.41
N MET A 331 -3.30 6.54 -19.27
CA MET A 331 -2.89 7.89 -18.86
C MET A 331 -2.19 8.65 -20.00
N ASP A 332 -1.93 7.98 -21.12
CA ASP A 332 -1.35 8.57 -22.31
C ASP A 332 -2.44 9.08 -23.24
N ALA A 333 -2.55 10.41 -23.39
CA ALA A 333 -3.52 11.06 -24.26
C ALA A 333 -3.37 10.68 -25.74
N SER A 334 -2.19 10.18 -26.16
CA SER A 334 -1.96 9.67 -27.51
C SER A 334 -2.35 8.19 -27.71
N ALA A 335 -2.73 7.50 -26.62
CA ALA A 335 -3.23 6.13 -26.63
C ALA A 335 -4.68 6.07 -26.12
N PHE A 336 -4.92 5.48 -24.94
CA PHE A 336 -6.26 5.28 -24.39
C PHE A 336 -6.64 6.30 -23.32
N GLY A 337 -5.81 7.33 -23.07
CA GLY A 337 -6.06 8.32 -22.01
C GLY A 337 -7.39 9.08 -22.15
N GLY A 338 -7.89 9.26 -23.37
CA GLY A 338 -9.21 9.85 -23.59
C GLY A 338 -10.39 8.89 -23.38
N ALA A 339 -10.15 7.59 -23.23
CA ALA A 339 -11.19 6.56 -23.16
C ALA A 339 -11.68 6.28 -21.73
N VAL A 340 -10.91 6.66 -20.71
CA VAL A 340 -11.22 6.39 -19.29
C VAL A 340 -11.33 7.70 -18.52
N PRO A 341 -12.54 8.29 -18.40
CA PRO A 341 -12.73 9.57 -17.71
C PRO A 341 -12.25 9.57 -16.26
N GLY A 342 -12.34 8.42 -15.56
CA GLY A 342 -11.87 8.26 -14.19
C GLY A 342 -10.37 8.51 -14.01
N LEU A 343 -9.57 8.32 -15.07
CA LEU A 343 -8.12 8.54 -15.06
C LEU A 343 -7.71 9.87 -15.69
N ALA A 344 -8.66 10.69 -16.17
CA ALA A 344 -8.37 11.95 -16.86
C ALA A 344 -7.48 12.96 -16.08
N PRO A 345 -7.49 13.00 -14.73
CA PRO A 345 -6.54 13.84 -13.99
C PRO A 345 -5.07 13.41 -14.13
N LEU A 346 -4.84 12.11 -14.38
CA LEU A 346 -3.54 11.47 -14.54
C LEU A 346 -3.03 11.61 -15.97
N ARG A 347 -1.71 11.62 -16.14
CA ARG A 347 -1.03 11.79 -17.43
C ARG A 347 0.41 11.28 -17.41
N ILE A 348 1.03 11.10 -18.57
CA ILE A 348 2.47 10.76 -18.68
C ILE A 348 3.25 11.93 -19.26
N GLN A 349 4.45 12.23 -18.72
CA GLN A 349 5.36 13.22 -19.29
C GLN A 349 5.78 12.83 -20.72
N THR A 350 5.53 13.71 -21.69
CA THR A 350 5.87 13.49 -23.10
C THR A 350 7.10 14.27 -23.55
N ALA A 351 7.48 15.31 -22.81
CA ALA A 351 8.58 16.20 -23.16
C ALA A 351 9.23 16.81 -21.91
N SER A 352 9.53 15.98 -20.90
CA SER A 352 10.23 16.45 -19.70
C SER A 352 11.59 17.04 -20.07
N LEU A 353 11.93 18.20 -19.50
CA LEU A 353 13.07 19.04 -19.90
C LEU A 353 13.13 19.28 -21.43
N GLY A 354 11.96 19.38 -22.06
CA GLY A 354 11.79 19.65 -23.49
C GLY A 354 12.11 18.49 -24.44
N THR A 355 12.67 17.37 -23.96
CA THR A 355 13.21 16.32 -24.86
C THR A 355 13.00 14.88 -24.39
N TYR A 356 12.73 14.63 -23.10
CA TYR A 356 12.61 13.28 -22.55
C TYR A 356 11.15 12.83 -22.48
N ASP A 357 10.82 11.83 -23.30
CA ASP A 357 9.48 11.26 -23.43
C ASP A 357 9.38 9.94 -22.66
N PHE A 358 8.47 9.89 -21.68
CA PHE A 358 8.30 8.75 -20.77
C PHE A 358 7.10 7.86 -21.11
N ARG A 359 6.39 8.12 -22.21
CA ARG A 359 5.32 7.23 -22.70
C ARG A 359 5.89 5.88 -23.09
N ASN A 360 5.08 4.82 -23.03
CA ASN A 360 5.53 3.46 -23.36
C ASN A 360 6.24 3.41 -24.72
N THR A 361 7.32 2.62 -24.80
CA THR A 361 8.20 2.39 -25.96
C THR A 361 9.06 3.59 -26.39
N LYS A 362 8.97 4.73 -25.69
CA LYS A 362 9.81 5.90 -25.93
C LYS A 362 11.16 5.77 -25.25
N LYS A 363 12.06 6.70 -25.59
CA LYS A 363 13.46 6.63 -25.17
C LYS A 363 13.69 6.96 -23.70
N GLY A 364 12.80 7.72 -23.05
CA GLY A 364 13.04 8.22 -21.69
C GLY A 364 14.44 8.82 -21.57
N LEU A 365 15.18 8.42 -20.53
CA LEU A 365 16.57 8.84 -20.29
C LEU A 365 17.64 8.04 -21.06
N TYR A 366 17.26 7.04 -21.88
CA TYR A 366 18.22 6.22 -22.63
C TYR A 366 19.26 7.00 -23.46
N PRO A 367 18.95 8.16 -24.07
CA PRO A 367 19.95 8.95 -24.79
C PRO A 367 21.17 9.38 -23.95
N LEU A 368 21.06 9.35 -22.62
CA LEU A 368 22.16 9.66 -21.70
C LEU A 368 23.11 8.48 -21.46
N LYS A 369 22.74 7.27 -21.90
CA LYS A 369 23.54 6.06 -21.67
C LYS A 369 24.94 6.20 -22.25
N GLY A 370 25.95 5.91 -21.43
CA GLY A 370 27.37 6.00 -21.82
C GLY A 370 27.91 7.44 -21.97
N SER A 371 27.09 8.46 -21.69
CA SER A 371 27.55 9.85 -21.67
C SER A 371 28.29 10.17 -20.37
N ALA A 372 29.12 11.22 -20.38
CA ALA A 372 29.77 11.71 -19.17
C ALA A 372 28.78 12.20 -18.09
N ALA A 373 27.53 12.50 -18.47
CA ALA A 373 26.52 13.01 -17.55
C ALA A 373 26.04 11.97 -16.53
N VAL A 374 26.06 10.67 -16.90
CA VAL A 374 25.61 9.60 -16.00
C VAL A 374 26.71 9.03 -15.11
N ALA A 375 27.97 9.41 -15.33
CA ALA A 375 29.10 8.88 -14.57
C ALA A 375 28.93 9.14 -13.06
N GLY A 376 29.05 8.09 -12.25
CA GLY A 376 28.87 8.18 -10.79
C GLY A 376 27.43 8.29 -10.31
N THR A 377 26.44 8.21 -11.21
CA THR A 377 25.01 8.18 -10.87
C THR A 377 24.47 6.75 -10.82
N ALA A 378 23.22 6.58 -10.42
CA ALA A 378 22.55 5.29 -10.50
C ALA A 378 22.35 4.81 -11.94
N LEU A 379 22.39 5.73 -12.92
CA LEU A 379 22.29 5.42 -14.35
C LEU A 379 23.64 5.01 -14.97
N ASP A 380 24.70 4.95 -14.17
CA ASP A 380 26.02 4.49 -14.59
C ASP A 380 26.05 2.95 -14.70
N ASP A 381 26.27 2.44 -15.91
CA ASP A 381 26.42 1.00 -16.17
C ASP A 381 27.56 0.37 -15.34
N ALA A 382 28.61 1.13 -15.02
CA ALA A 382 29.72 0.64 -14.21
C ALA A 382 29.32 0.38 -12.75
N LEU A 383 28.26 1.04 -12.27
CA LEU A 383 27.80 0.93 -10.88
C LEU A 383 26.54 0.07 -10.74
N PHE A 384 25.58 0.19 -11.67
CA PHE A 384 24.26 -0.47 -11.57
C PHE A 384 23.95 -1.41 -12.75
N GLY A 385 24.89 -1.58 -13.67
CA GLY A 385 24.69 -2.35 -14.90
C GLY A 385 23.62 -1.72 -15.79
N THR A 386 23.07 -2.50 -16.70
CA THR A 386 22.13 -2.00 -17.71
C THR A 386 20.67 -1.96 -17.24
N LEU A 387 20.37 -2.23 -15.97
CA LEU A 387 18.99 -2.44 -15.52
C LEU A 387 18.11 -1.19 -15.70
N LEU A 388 18.66 0.00 -15.41
CA LEU A 388 17.91 1.27 -15.42
C LEU A 388 17.96 1.98 -16.78
N LEU A 389 18.88 1.58 -17.67
CA LEU A 389 18.92 2.03 -19.07
C LEU A 389 19.17 0.81 -19.98
N PRO A 390 18.21 -0.14 -20.05
CA PRO A 390 18.43 -1.42 -20.74
C PRO A 390 18.38 -1.28 -22.25
N ASP A 391 17.47 -0.46 -22.76
CA ASP A 391 17.25 -0.22 -24.17
C ASP A 391 16.53 1.13 -24.40
N SER A 392 16.38 1.50 -25.67
CA SER A 392 15.72 2.75 -26.09
C SER A 392 14.18 2.68 -26.09
N MET A 393 13.59 1.67 -25.45
CA MET A 393 12.15 1.41 -25.43
C MET A 393 11.61 1.14 -24.02
N SER A 394 12.42 1.34 -22.97
CA SER A 394 12.08 1.07 -21.58
C SER A 394 12.12 2.35 -20.74
N PRO A 395 11.27 3.35 -21.02
CA PRO A 395 11.38 4.67 -20.42
C PRO A 395 11.12 4.66 -18.91
N ARG A 396 10.29 3.73 -18.41
CA ARG A 396 9.92 3.62 -16.99
C ARG A 396 10.85 2.73 -16.16
N SER A 397 11.96 2.28 -16.77
CA SER A 397 13.00 1.54 -16.05
C SER A 397 13.78 2.40 -15.06
N VAL A 398 13.68 3.73 -15.14
CA VAL A 398 14.39 4.66 -14.24
C VAL A 398 13.58 5.10 -13.02
N ASP A 399 12.27 4.84 -12.97
CA ASP A 399 11.40 5.25 -11.86
C ASP A 399 10.61 4.08 -11.28
N LEU A 400 9.77 3.42 -12.07
CA LEU A 400 8.93 2.31 -11.58
C LEU A 400 9.77 1.08 -11.24
N LEU A 401 10.70 0.70 -12.10
CA LEU A 401 11.49 -0.51 -11.88
C LEU A 401 12.29 -0.48 -10.55
N PRO A 402 12.98 0.62 -10.17
CA PRO A 402 13.56 0.74 -8.83
C PRO A 402 12.56 0.59 -7.70
N ILE A 403 11.38 1.21 -7.80
CA ILE A 403 10.35 1.15 -6.75
C ILE A 403 9.95 -0.30 -6.47
N PHE A 404 9.67 -1.07 -7.53
CA PHE A 404 9.07 -2.39 -7.40
C PHE A 404 10.08 -3.53 -7.32
N LEU A 405 11.25 -3.41 -7.98
CA LEU A 405 12.13 -4.54 -8.22
C LEU A 405 13.46 -4.51 -7.47
N THR A 406 14.03 -3.34 -7.15
CA THR A 406 15.36 -3.22 -6.51
C THR A 406 15.40 -2.35 -5.26
N GLY A 407 14.33 -1.61 -4.97
CA GLY A 407 14.42 -0.46 -4.09
C GLY A 407 15.18 0.70 -4.73
N VAL A 408 15.11 1.85 -4.06
CA VAL A 408 15.63 3.12 -4.52
C VAL A 408 16.90 3.47 -3.75
N PRO A 409 18.05 3.66 -4.42
CA PRO A 409 19.29 4.05 -3.75
C PRO A 409 19.29 5.54 -3.44
N ASN A 410 20.00 5.95 -2.40
CA ASN A 410 20.32 7.36 -2.20
C ASN A 410 21.50 7.77 -3.11
N LEU A 411 21.22 7.86 -4.40
CA LEU A 411 22.18 8.29 -5.43
C LEU A 411 21.42 9.04 -6.53
N ALA A 412 22.08 9.99 -7.22
CA ALA A 412 21.46 10.67 -8.35
C ALA A 412 20.91 9.65 -9.38
N PRO A 413 19.69 9.84 -9.93
CA PRO A 413 18.83 11.01 -9.74
C PRO A 413 17.89 10.93 -8.52
N TYR A 414 17.89 9.88 -7.71
CA TYR A 414 16.86 9.56 -6.71
C TYR A 414 16.79 10.44 -5.46
N GLN A 415 17.46 11.59 -5.47
CA GLN A 415 17.29 12.63 -4.46
C GLN A 415 16.25 13.65 -4.94
N LEU A 416 15.56 14.32 -4.01
CA LEU A 416 14.56 15.33 -4.37
C LEU A 416 15.21 16.48 -5.15
N ALA A 417 14.44 17.10 -6.04
CA ALA A 417 14.91 18.23 -6.86
C ALA A 417 15.41 19.43 -6.05
N THR A 418 15.04 19.53 -4.77
CA THR A 418 15.58 20.52 -3.82
C THR A 418 17.10 20.49 -3.79
N GLY A 419 17.72 21.61 -4.17
CA GLY A 419 19.18 21.78 -4.20
C GLY A 419 19.86 21.39 -5.52
N LYS A 420 19.13 20.81 -6.48
CA LYS A 420 19.71 20.35 -7.76
C LYS A 420 19.99 21.43 -8.80
N GLY A 421 19.49 22.65 -8.60
CA GLY A 421 19.67 23.76 -9.56
C GLY A 421 19.11 23.47 -10.96
N GLY A 422 18.06 22.65 -11.07
CA GLY A 422 17.45 22.26 -12.35
C GLY A 422 18.11 21.09 -13.07
N ASN A 423 19.17 20.49 -12.53
CA ASN A 423 19.81 19.31 -13.10
C ASN A 423 19.39 18.03 -12.34
N PRO A 424 18.55 17.12 -12.90
CA PRO A 424 18.13 15.90 -12.19
C PRO A 424 19.27 14.95 -11.78
N LEU A 425 20.42 15.01 -12.46
CA LEU A 425 21.59 14.18 -12.18
C LEU A 425 22.55 14.83 -11.16
N ALA A 426 22.27 16.05 -10.69
CA ALA A 426 22.99 16.64 -9.58
C ALA A 426 22.52 16.05 -8.24
N ASN A 427 23.36 16.19 -7.21
CA ASN A 427 22.99 15.88 -5.84
C ASN A 427 21.86 16.81 -5.39
N GLY A 428 20.79 16.23 -4.87
CA GLY A 428 19.65 16.92 -4.30
C GLY A 428 19.49 16.57 -2.82
N LYS A 429 18.29 16.79 -2.29
CA LYS A 429 17.98 16.41 -0.90
C LYS A 429 17.78 14.90 -0.78
N PRO A 430 18.55 14.20 0.07
CA PRO A 430 18.29 12.81 0.41
C PRO A 430 16.96 12.66 1.15
N PHE A 431 16.13 11.69 0.74
CA PHE A 431 14.85 11.42 1.39
C PHE A 431 14.43 9.94 1.37
N ILE A 432 15.14 9.09 0.64
CA ILE A 432 14.84 7.67 0.52
C ILE A 432 16.14 6.89 0.38
N ASN A 433 16.20 5.76 1.05
CA ASN A 433 17.16 4.70 0.75
C ASN A 433 16.57 3.37 1.21
N ASN A 434 15.98 2.61 0.30
CA ASN A 434 15.55 1.24 0.58
C ASN A 434 16.16 0.27 -0.43
N PHE A 435 17.28 0.65 -1.04
CA PHE A 435 17.95 -0.13 -2.05
C PHE A 435 18.47 -1.45 -1.52
N MET A 436 18.02 -2.51 -2.16
CA MET A 436 18.55 -3.85 -2.00
C MET A 436 18.70 -4.44 -3.41
N PRO A 437 19.92 -4.68 -3.90
CA PRO A 437 20.20 -5.04 -5.30
C PRO A 437 19.75 -6.46 -5.69
N THR A 438 18.70 -6.98 -5.07
CA THR A 438 17.91 -8.11 -5.55
C THR A 438 16.96 -7.62 -6.64
N LYS A 439 16.74 -8.42 -7.70
CA LYS A 439 15.84 -8.08 -8.80
C LYS A 439 14.54 -8.87 -8.65
N THR A 440 13.85 -8.59 -7.55
CA THR A 440 12.82 -9.46 -7.00
C THR A 440 11.69 -8.61 -6.41
N ASP A 441 10.46 -9.06 -6.62
CA ASP A 441 9.26 -8.49 -6.03
C ASP A 441 9.25 -8.74 -4.51
N MET A 442 9.39 -7.66 -3.74
CA MET A 442 9.41 -7.65 -2.28
C MET A 442 9.18 -6.23 -1.77
N ILE A 443 8.47 -6.07 -0.67
CA ILE A 443 8.44 -4.81 0.06
C ILE A 443 9.79 -4.59 0.71
N ARG A 444 10.41 -3.44 0.42
CA ARG A 444 11.71 -3.07 0.99
C ARG A 444 11.52 -2.04 2.09
N LEU A 445 11.91 -2.41 3.30
CA LEU A 445 11.86 -1.54 4.47
C LEU A 445 13.27 -1.14 4.88
N ASN A 446 13.50 0.17 4.97
CA ASN A 446 14.61 0.72 5.73
C ASN A 446 14.21 0.90 7.20
N MET A 447 14.73 0.02 8.04
CA MET A 447 14.44 -0.04 9.47
C MET A 447 15.06 1.13 10.26
N ALA A 448 15.99 1.89 9.68
CA ALA A 448 16.56 3.09 10.30
C ALA A 448 15.61 4.29 10.24
N VAL A 449 14.66 4.31 9.30
CA VAL A 449 13.65 5.38 9.21
C VAL A 449 12.71 5.29 10.42
N PRO A 450 12.55 6.35 11.22
CA PRO A 450 11.64 6.33 12.36
C PRO A 450 10.17 6.44 11.92
N PRO A 451 9.23 5.81 12.64
CA PRO A 451 7.81 5.93 12.30
C PRO A 451 7.33 7.38 12.42
N THR A 452 6.52 7.83 11.46
CA THR A 452 5.81 9.10 11.59
C THR A 452 4.69 8.94 12.62
N PRO A 453 4.62 9.76 13.68
CA PRO A 453 3.54 9.66 14.65
C PRO A 453 2.18 9.75 13.98
N ARG A 454 1.33 8.74 14.18
CA ARG A 454 0.03 8.59 13.49
C ARG A 454 -1.00 9.63 13.92
N ASN A 455 -0.75 10.26 15.06
CA ASN A 455 -1.51 11.36 15.62
C ASN A 455 -0.98 12.75 15.23
N SER A 456 0.12 12.82 14.48
CA SER A 456 0.65 14.08 13.96
C SER A 456 -0.25 14.62 12.85
N ALA A 457 -0.46 15.93 12.82
CA ALA A 457 -1.14 16.59 11.70
C ALA A 457 -0.38 16.44 10.37
N ALA A 458 0.94 16.18 10.43
CA ALA A 458 1.76 15.95 9.25
C ALA A 458 1.68 14.50 8.73
N PHE A 459 0.99 13.59 9.42
CA PHE A 459 0.77 12.23 8.94
C PHE A 459 -0.13 12.24 7.70
N SER A 460 0.20 11.40 6.72
CA SER A 460 -0.57 11.24 5.49
C SER A 460 -0.52 9.80 5.02
N SER A 461 -1.64 9.27 4.52
CA SER A 461 -1.72 7.96 3.86
C SER A 461 -0.97 7.88 2.53
N LEU A 462 -0.48 9.01 1.99
CA LEU A 462 0.24 9.06 0.72
C LEU A 462 1.75 8.77 0.84
N GLY A 463 2.21 8.35 2.02
CA GLY A 463 3.58 7.87 2.24
C GLY A 463 4.67 8.80 1.67
N LEU A 464 5.57 8.23 0.87
CA LEU A 464 6.69 8.97 0.30
C LEU A 464 6.29 10.03 -0.74
N VAL A 465 5.10 9.94 -1.35
CA VAL A 465 4.60 11.02 -2.21
C VAL A 465 4.40 12.28 -1.38
N GLN A 466 3.79 12.17 -0.20
CA GLN A 466 3.64 13.32 0.70
C GLN A 466 4.99 13.82 1.21
N ALA A 467 5.92 12.92 1.55
CA ALA A 467 7.26 13.32 1.95
C ALA A 467 7.98 14.12 0.83
N ALA A 468 7.83 13.71 -0.43
CA ALA A 468 8.37 14.45 -1.57
C ALA A 468 7.70 15.82 -1.73
N VAL A 469 6.37 15.91 -1.63
CA VAL A 469 5.64 17.19 -1.67
C VAL A 469 6.16 18.16 -0.61
N LEU A 470 6.28 17.71 0.64
CA LEU A 470 6.83 18.52 1.73
C LEU A 470 8.28 18.93 1.44
N GLY A 471 9.12 17.99 1.02
CA GLY A 471 10.52 18.25 0.71
C GLY A 471 10.77 19.23 -0.44
N LEU A 472 9.78 19.43 -1.32
CA LEU A 472 9.83 20.35 -2.46
C LEU A 472 9.13 21.69 -2.20
N THR A 473 8.06 21.70 -1.40
CA THR A 473 7.16 22.86 -1.29
C THR A 473 7.16 23.53 0.08
N ASP A 474 7.44 22.79 1.16
CA ASP A 474 7.41 23.33 2.51
C ASP A 474 8.74 24.00 2.85
N THR A 475 8.69 25.25 3.30
CA THR A 475 9.87 26.05 3.65
C THR A 475 10.74 25.49 4.77
N ASN A 476 10.22 24.58 5.59
CA ASN A 476 11.00 23.88 6.62
C ASN A 476 11.96 22.84 6.01
N TYR A 477 11.62 22.32 4.83
CA TYR A 477 12.35 21.24 4.18
C TYR A 477 13.01 21.70 2.87
N ASN A 478 12.38 22.54 2.07
CA ASN A 478 12.82 22.85 0.71
C ASN A 478 13.94 23.91 0.59
N ARG A 479 14.46 24.45 1.70
CA ARG A 479 15.48 25.52 1.67
C ARG A 479 16.91 25.04 1.44
N THR A 480 17.21 23.77 1.72
CA THR A 480 18.57 23.24 1.63
C THR A 480 18.59 21.82 1.07
N ALA A 481 19.73 21.37 0.55
CA ALA A 481 19.92 19.97 0.15
C ALA A 481 20.26 19.03 1.33
N ALA A 482 20.31 19.55 2.56
CA ALA A 482 20.70 18.74 3.71
C ALA A 482 19.66 17.64 4.00
N LEU A 483 20.14 16.49 4.46
CA LEU A 483 19.29 15.42 4.99
C LEU A 483 18.50 15.96 6.18
N GLN A 484 17.18 15.76 6.16
CA GLN A 484 16.25 16.11 7.23
C GLN A 484 15.25 14.98 7.38
N PHE A 485 14.71 14.82 8.59
CA PHE A 485 13.54 13.98 8.78
C PHE A 485 12.29 14.72 8.26
N ILE A 486 11.76 14.24 7.15
CA ILE A 486 10.50 14.69 6.56
C ILE A 486 9.40 13.71 7.01
N PRO A 487 8.22 14.17 7.45
CA PRO A 487 7.11 13.28 7.76
C PRO A 487 6.76 12.35 6.59
N ASN A 488 6.34 11.12 6.91
CA ASN A 488 5.90 10.05 6.01
C ASN A 488 6.99 9.35 5.19
N MET A 489 8.28 9.54 5.53
CA MET A 489 9.37 8.73 4.96
C MET A 489 9.29 7.23 5.33
N ASP A 490 8.50 6.89 6.36
CA ASP A 490 8.20 5.53 6.80
C ASP A 490 6.99 4.89 6.08
N GLY A 491 6.40 5.60 5.11
CA GLY A 491 5.30 5.09 4.30
C GLY A 491 5.76 4.49 2.98
N PHE A 492 4.82 3.85 2.29
CA PHE A 492 5.06 3.21 1.00
C PHE A 492 5.76 4.13 -0.02
N PRO A 493 6.76 3.63 -0.78
CA PRO A 493 7.28 2.25 -0.82
C PRO A 493 8.42 1.91 0.17
N ASN A 494 8.71 2.74 1.18
CA ASN A 494 9.66 2.37 2.23
C ASN A 494 8.96 1.55 3.32
N GLY A 495 8.76 0.27 3.04
CA GLY A 495 7.76 -0.53 3.75
C GLY A 495 6.35 -0.29 3.20
N ARG A 496 5.34 -0.75 3.94
CA ARG A 496 3.92 -0.46 3.73
C ARG A 496 3.22 -0.46 5.07
N ARG A 497 2.57 0.65 5.41
CA ARG A 497 1.76 0.84 6.61
C ARG A 497 0.32 0.38 6.33
N LEU A 498 -0.46 0.03 7.36
CA LEU A 498 -1.88 -0.34 7.18
C LEU A 498 -2.71 0.83 6.64
N GLU A 499 -2.26 2.05 6.90
CA GLU A 499 -2.92 3.29 6.53
C GLU A 499 -2.53 3.81 5.14
N ASP A 500 -1.57 3.19 4.45
CA ASP A 500 -1.10 3.67 3.15
C ASP A 500 -2.16 3.44 2.06
N ASP A 501 -2.56 4.52 1.39
CA ASP A 501 -3.43 4.49 0.20
C ASP A 501 -2.59 4.12 -1.03
N VAL A 502 -2.19 2.85 -1.08
CA VAL A 502 -1.29 2.34 -2.13
C VAL A 502 -1.92 2.44 -3.52
N THR A 503 -3.25 2.34 -3.65
CA THR A 503 -3.94 2.52 -4.93
C THR A 503 -3.73 3.93 -5.48
N THR A 504 -3.96 4.96 -4.66
CA THR A 504 -3.70 6.35 -5.09
C THR A 504 -2.20 6.59 -5.34
N ILE A 505 -1.33 6.15 -4.43
CA ILE A 505 0.13 6.34 -4.57
C ILE A 505 0.63 5.75 -5.89
N GLU A 506 0.25 4.52 -6.21
CA GLU A 506 0.72 3.84 -7.41
C GLU A 506 0.17 4.44 -8.70
N LEU A 507 -1.10 4.84 -8.72
CA LEU A 507 -1.68 5.55 -9.87
C LEU A 507 -0.95 6.86 -10.14
N GLN A 508 -0.60 7.60 -9.08
CA GLN A 508 0.22 8.80 -9.20
C GLN A 508 1.66 8.47 -9.64
N ALA A 509 2.26 7.39 -9.14
CA ALA A 509 3.59 6.94 -9.55
C ALA A 509 3.64 6.53 -11.03
N VAL A 510 2.66 5.75 -11.51
CA VAL A 510 2.49 5.44 -12.93
C VAL A 510 2.26 6.72 -13.73
N SER A 511 1.54 7.70 -13.19
CA SER A 511 1.41 9.03 -13.81
C SER A 511 2.71 9.84 -13.79
N GLY A 512 3.76 9.42 -13.09
CA GLY A 512 5.09 10.04 -13.16
C GLY A 512 5.40 11.07 -12.08
N VAL A 513 4.69 11.08 -10.94
CA VAL A 513 5.05 11.98 -9.81
C VAL A 513 6.44 11.71 -9.27
N VAL A 514 6.94 10.47 -9.41
CA VAL A 514 8.29 10.07 -9.00
C VAL A 514 9.34 10.78 -9.86
N LEU A 515 9.12 10.86 -11.18
CA LEU A 515 9.96 11.62 -12.11
C LEU A 515 9.94 13.11 -11.75
N ALA A 516 8.76 13.68 -11.47
CA ALA A 516 8.65 15.06 -11.04
C ALA A 516 9.46 15.30 -9.74
N ALA A 517 9.35 14.40 -8.75
CA ALA A 517 10.04 14.55 -7.47
C ALA A 517 11.58 14.68 -7.61
N ILE A 518 12.16 14.03 -8.63
CA ILE A 518 13.61 14.04 -8.90
C ILE A 518 14.05 15.14 -9.87
N GLY A 519 13.12 15.97 -10.36
CA GLY A 519 13.40 17.12 -11.23
C GLY A 519 13.06 16.91 -12.70
N LEU A 520 12.41 15.81 -13.05
CA LEU A 520 11.87 15.53 -14.40
C LEU A 520 10.40 15.94 -14.43
N TRP A 521 10.19 17.25 -14.55
CA TRP A 521 8.89 17.91 -14.45
C TRP A 521 7.94 17.56 -15.59
N TYR A 522 6.64 17.82 -15.36
CA TYR A 522 5.60 17.70 -16.38
C TYR A 522 5.74 18.75 -17.48
N ASP A 523 5.13 18.44 -18.63
CA ASP A 523 5.31 19.13 -19.91
C ASP A 523 4.91 20.62 -19.91
N ASP A 524 4.08 21.05 -18.96
CA ASP A 524 3.66 22.45 -18.81
C ASP A 524 4.65 23.30 -17.98
N TYR A 525 5.73 22.70 -17.47
CA TYR A 525 6.83 23.44 -16.86
C TYR A 525 7.77 24.00 -17.93
N THR A 526 7.89 25.32 -17.98
CA THR A 526 8.64 26.04 -19.03
C THR A 526 10.14 26.17 -18.73
N GLY A 527 10.64 25.54 -17.67
CA GLY A 527 12.01 25.71 -17.20
C GLY A 527 12.23 26.94 -16.31
N SER A 528 11.20 27.77 -16.14
CA SER A 528 11.21 28.95 -15.26
C SER A 528 9.96 28.99 -14.37
N GLY A 529 10.06 29.67 -13.23
CA GLY A 529 8.98 29.74 -12.25
C GLY A 529 8.86 28.46 -11.41
N SER A 530 7.67 28.21 -10.87
CA SER A 530 7.43 27.05 -10.01
C SER A 530 7.23 25.77 -10.84
N PRO A 531 7.91 24.67 -10.50
CA PRO A 531 7.67 23.38 -11.12
C PRO A 531 6.36 22.72 -10.66
N VAL A 532 5.66 23.30 -9.67
CA VAL A 532 4.33 22.87 -9.22
C VAL A 532 3.26 23.43 -10.17
N THR A 533 3.26 22.89 -11.38
CA THR A 533 2.39 23.33 -12.47
C THR A 533 0.97 22.77 -12.37
N ALA A 534 0.07 23.22 -13.25
CA ALA A 534 -1.32 22.77 -13.24
C ALA A 534 -1.43 21.27 -13.50
N ASN A 535 -0.56 20.71 -14.34
CA ASN A 535 -0.49 19.28 -14.59
C ASN A 535 -0.06 18.50 -13.35
N LEU A 536 1.02 18.91 -12.68
CA LEU A 536 1.48 18.23 -11.46
C LEU A 536 0.42 18.31 -10.36
N VAL A 537 -0.21 19.47 -10.17
CA VAL A 537 -1.31 19.63 -9.20
C VAL A 537 -2.49 18.72 -9.54
N SER A 538 -2.86 18.59 -10.82
CA SER A 538 -3.94 17.69 -11.25
C SER A 538 -3.64 16.23 -10.89
N VAL A 539 -2.40 15.78 -11.06
CA VAL A 539 -1.98 14.42 -10.70
C VAL A 539 -1.97 14.23 -9.17
N LEU A 540 -1.38 15.16 -8.43
CA LEU A 540 -1.33 15.09 -6.96
C LEU A 540 -2.70 15.21 -6.29
N SER A 541 -3.67 15.84 -6.96
CA SER A 541 -5.04 15.97 -6.46
C SER A 541 -5.92 14.76 -6.78
N PHE A 542 -5.43 13.81 -7.58
CA PHE A 542 -6.15 12.58 -7.86
C PHE A 542 -6.25 11.71 -6.60
N ASN A 543 -7.42 11.11 -6.38
CA ASN A 543 -7.63 10.04 -5.42
C ASN A 543 -8.39 8.89 -6.07
N ALA A 544 -8.16 7.67 -5.60
CA ALA A 544 -8.87 6.47 -6.05
C ALA A 544 -10.29 6.32 -5.44
N GLY A 545 -10.79 7.35 -4.75
CA GLY A 545 -12.08 7.37 -4.07
C GLY A 545 -12.05 6.85 -2.63
N VAL A 546 -11.56 5.63 -2.41
CA VAL A 546 -11.43 5.03 -1.06
C VAL A 546 -10.01 5.27 -0.56
N THR A 547 -9.88 6.03 0.53
CA THR A 547 -8.58 6.56 1.00
C THR A 547 -8.21 6.08 2.41
N LYS A 548 -9.05 5.24 3.01
CA LYS A 548 -8.87 4.64 4.33
C LYS A 548 -9.77 3.43 4.49
N ASN A 549 -9.42 2.57 5.45
CA ASN A 549 -10.25 1.45 5.87
C ASN A 549 -11.61 1.90 6.45
N ASP A 550 -12.60 1.02 6.36
CA ASP A 550 -13.97 1.23 6.82
C ASP A 550 -14.11 1.22 8.36
N THR A 551 -13.09 0.70 9.05
CA THR A 551 -12.96 0.70 10.50
C THR A 551 -11.59 1.19 10.98
N THR A 552 -11.38 1.17 12.30
CA THR A 552 -10.18 1.71 12.95
C THR A 552 -9.12 0.64 13.14
N PHE A 553 -7.83 1.01 13.12
CA PHE A 553 -6.73 0.11 13.50
C PHE A 553 -6.44 0.17 15.01
N LYS A 554 -5.89 -0.91 15.56
CA LYS A 554 -5.38 -0.97 16.95
C LYS A 554 -4.01 -0.30 17.04
N GLY A 555 -3.74 0.35 18.16
CA GLY A 555 -2.56 1.20 18.35
C GLY A 555 -1.28 0.42 18.52
N CYS A 556 -1.35 -0.82 19.02
CA CYS A 556 -0.23 -1.74 19.16
C CYS A 556 -0.57 -3.12 18.58
N PHE A 557 0.45 -4.00 18.53
CA PHE A 557 0.33 -5.35 18.02
C PHE A 557 -0.93 -6.08 18.53
N PRO A 558 -1.74 -6.68 17.65
CA PRO A 558 -1.46 -6.98 16.23
C PRO A 558 -1.82 -5.87 15.24
N TYR A 559 -2.18 -4.66 15.69
CA TYR A 559 -2.57 -3.48 14.87
C TYR A 559 -3.87 -3.59 14.07
N LEU A 560 -4.31 -4.81 13.77
CA LEU A 560 -5.53 -5.09 13.00
C LEU A 560 -6.77 -5.03 13.89
N GLN A 561 -7.90 -4.69 13.29
CA GLN A 561 -9.17 -4.65 14.00
C GLN A 561 -9.78 -6.05 14.18
N ASP A 562 -10.65 -6.19 15.17
CA ASP A 562 -11.48 -7.37 15.32
C ASP A 562 -12.27 -7.66 14.03
N PRO A 563 -12.45 -8.94 13.66
CA PRO A 563 -13.30 -9.31 12.54
C PRO A 563 -14.75 -8.90 12.79
N TRP A 564 -15.42 -8.49 11.72
CA TRP A 564 -16.85 -8.25 11.66
C TRP A 564 -17.62 -9.47 12.15
N ARG A 565 -18.70 -9.19 12.88
CA ARG A 565 -19.55 -10.20 13.53
C ARG A 565 -20.62 -10.72 12.57
N GLY A 566 -20.83 -12.04 12.56
CA GLY A 566 -21.84 -12.68 11.71
C GLY A 566 -23.29 -12.43 12.11
N PHE A 567 -23.56 -12.34 13.42
CA PHE A 567 -24.87 -12.01 13.96
C PHE A 567 -24.97 -10.53 14.33
N THR A 568 -25.85 -9.80 13.65
CA THR A 568 -25.95 -8.33 13.70
C THR A 568 -27.25 -7.82 14.33
N GLY A 569 -27.84 -8.57 15.28
CA GLY A 569 -29.06 -8.13 15.97
C GLY A 569 -30.15 -7.63 15.00
N ALA A 570 -30.80 -6.50 15.31
CA ALA A 570 -31.69 -5.79 14.37
C ALA A 570 -31.00 -4.59 13.66
N GLN A 571 -29.74 -4.28 13.99
CA GLN A 571 -28.93 -3.18 13.45
C GLN A 571 -27.43 -3.51 13.49
N TYR A 572 -26.68 -3.00 12.50
CA TYR A 572 -25.24 -3.18 12.35
C TYR A 572 -24.47 -2.72 13.62
N THR A 573 -23.82 -3.64 14.32
CA THR A 573 -22.78 -3.30 15.31
C THR A 573 -21.45 -3.79 14.75
N GLY A 574 -20.59 -2.85 14.33
CA GLY A 574 -19.24 -3.16 13.87
C GLY A 574 -18.32 -3.60 15.00
N PRO A 575 -17.08 -4.01 14.69
CA PRO A 575 -16.08 -4.29 15.71
C PRO A 575 -15.92 -3.08 16.64
N THR A 576 -15.83 -3.36 17.93
CA THR A 576 -15.64 -2.34 18.98
C THR A 576 -14.29 -2.61 19.63
N LEU A 577 -13.49 -1.57 19.84
CA LEU A 577 -12.25 -1.69 20.59
C LEU A 577 -12.57 -2.22 21.99
N GLY A 578 -11.84 -3.24 22.44
CA GLY A 578 -11.96 -3.76 23.80
C GLY A 578 -11.43 -2.77 24.84
N VAL A 579 -11.73 -3.07 26.10
CA VAL A 579 -11.55 -2.17 27.26
C VAL A 579 -10.10 -1.71 27.47
N ASN A 580 -9.11 -2.43 26.92
CA ASN A 580 -7.67 -2.13 27.05
C ASN A 580 -6.94 -2.01 25.70
N THR A 581 -7.65 -2.00 24.58
CA THR A 581 -7.04 -1.78 23.26
C THR A 581 -7.09 -0.30 22.94
N GLN A 582 -5.91 0.31 22.86
CA GLN A 582 -5.79 1.68 22.36
C GLN A 582 -6.09 1.66 20.87
N GLN A 583 -6.94 2.57 20.41
CA GLN A 583 -7.02 2.86 18.98
C GLN A 583 -5.67 3.37 18.52
N LEU A 584 -5.26 3.01 17.30
CA LEU A 584 -4.18 3.72 16.64
C LEU A 584 -4.64 5.17 16.54
N PRO A 585 -3.92 6.13 17.15
CA PRO A 585 -4.43 7.47 17.32
C PRO A 585 -4.33 8.19 15.97
N LEU A 586 -5.25 7.87 15.06
CA LEU A 586 -5.47 8.58 13.81
C LEU A 586 -6.21 9.84 14.19
N ASN A 587 -5.46 10.88 14.56
CA ASN A 587 -6.09 12.17 14.80
C ASN A 587 -6.76 12.60 13.50
N THR A 588 -8.04 12.93 13.61
CA THR A 588 -8.66 13.80 12.61
C THR A 588 -7.85 15.10 12.60
N PRO A 589 -7.39 15.60 11.43
CA PRO A 589 -6.61 16.84 11.39
C PRO A 589 -7.25 17.90 12.28
N MET A 590 -6.45 18.61 13.06
CA MET A 590 -6.95 19.54 14.08
C MET A 590 -7.87 20.59 13.48
N ALA A 591 -7.67 20.88 12.19
CA ALA A 591 -8.48 21.77 11.41
C ALA A 591 -8.71 21.19 10.00
N VAL A 592 -9.94 21.24 9.49
CA VAL A 592 -10.27 20.96 8.08
C VAL A 592 -10.94 22.18 7.49
N MET A 593 -10.50 22.62 6.31
CA MET A 593 -10.97 23.81 5.60
C MET A 593 -11.58 23.46 4.25
N SER A 594 -12.69 24.13 3.95
CA SER A 594 -13.29 24.23 2.62
C SER A 594 -13.25 25.68 2.14
N VAL A 595 -13.12 25.87 0.83
CA VAL A 595 -12.92 27.19 0.24
C VAL A 595 -13.99 27.47 -0.81
N PHE A 596 -14.78 28.53 -0.63
CA PHE A 596 -15.92 28.83 -1.49
C PHE A 596 -16.28 30.34 -1.53
N PRO A 597 -16.70 30.90 -2.68
CA PRO A 597 -16.75 30.28 -4.00
C PRO A 597 -15.33 30.01 -4.55
N ASN A 598 -15.21 29.03 -5.44
CA ASN A 598 -13.97 28.74 -6.15
C ASN A 598 -14.33 28.22 -7.55
N PRO A 599 -14.16 29.00 -8.64
CA PRO A 599 -13.42 30.27 -8.73
C PRO A 599 -13.99 31.45 -7.93
N VAL A 600 -13.11 32.34 -7.49
CA VAL A 600 -13.36 33.56 -6.69
C VAL A 600 -13.37 34.77 -7.62
N ALA A 601 -14.48 35.50 -7.66
CA ALA A 601 -14.59 36.76 -8.39
C ALA A 601 -14.35 38.01 -7.53
N SER A 602 -14.49 37.91 -6.21
CA SER A 602 -14.22 39.03 -5.29
C SER A 602 -13.90 38.50 -3.91
N ALA A 603 -14.91 38.05 -3.17
CA ALA A 603 -14.72 37.51 -1.83
C ALA A 603 -14.64 35.97 -1.82
N VAL A 604 -13.74 35.44 -1.00
CA VAL A 604 -13.60 34.01 -0.72
C VAL A 604 -13.85 33.74 0.76
N ASN A 605 -14.56 32.66 1.05
CA ASN A 605 -14.75 32.15 2.40
C ASN A 605 -13.90 30.90 2.61
N PHE A 606 -13.10 30.92 3.67
CA PHE A 606 -12.41 29.77 4.23
C PHE A 606 -13.21 29.26 5.42
N ARG A 607 -14.08 28.27 5.18
CA ARG A 607 -14.81 27.62 6.26
C ARG A 607 -13.94 26.52 6.84
N TYR A 608 -13.59 26.62 8.11
CA TYR A 608 -12.74 25.63 8.76
C TYR A 608 -13.36 25.10 10.05
N LYS A 609 -13.21 23.79 10.29
CA LYS A 609 -13.69 23.09 11.48
C LYS A 609 -12.51 22.72 12.35
N LEU A 610 -12.52 23.13 13.61
CA LEU A 610 -11.54 22.75 14.62
C LEU A 610 -12.07 21.64 15.51
N THR A 611 -11.27 20.58 15.67
CA THR A 611 -11.60 19.46 16.59
C THR A 611 -11.11 19.73 18.01
N VAL A 612 -10.11 20.59 18.17
CA VAL A 612 -9.53 21.03 19.46
C VAL A 612 -9.14 22.51 19.40
N SER A 613 -8.94 23.14 20.55
CA SER A 613 -8.48 24.53 20.61
C SER A 613 -7.09 24.69 19.98
N ALA A 614 -6.91 25.67 19.09
CA ALA A 614 -5.64 25.92 18.41
C ALA A 614 -5.50 27.39 17.99
N ASN A 615 -4.25 27.83 17.79
CA ASN A 615 -3.95 29.12 17.18
C ASN A 615 -3.98 28.99 15.66
N ILE A 616 -4.84 29.73 14.98
CA ILE A 616 -5.11 29.56 13.55
C ILE A 616 -4.53 30.68 12.70
N ASN A 617 -3.81 30.30 11.65
CA ASN A 617 -3.41 31.16 10.55
C ASN A 617 -3.84 30.55 9.22
N ILE A 618 -4.35 31.36 8.30
CA ILE A 618 -4.61 30.97 6.92
C ILE A 618 -3.62 31.73 6.04
N GLN A 619 -2.68 31.00 5.45
CA GLN A 619 -1.65 31.57 4.60
C GLN A 619 -2.02 31.35 3.14
N ILE A 620 -2.16 32.43 2.39
CA ILE A 620 -2.33 32.42 0.94
C ILE A 620 -0.97 32.73 0.31
N THR A 621 -0.52 31.86 -0.58
CA THR A 621 0.69 32.06 -1.38
C THR A 621 0.36 32.09 -2.86
N ASP A 622 1.12 32.87 -3.61
CA ASP A 622 1.15 32.74 -5.06
C ASP A 622 1.81 31.41 -5.46
N MET A 623 1.76 31.10 -6.76
CA MET A 623 2.33 29.86 -7.28
C MET A 623 3.87 29.82 -7.20
N THR A 624 4.54 30.94 -6.94
CA THR A 624 6.00 31.01 -6.73
C THR A 624 6.40 30.76 -5.27
N GLY A 625 5.42 30.53 -4.38
CA GLY A 625 5.62 30.36 -2.95
C GLY A 625 5.75 31.68 -2.19
N GLY A 626 5.57 32.82 -2.88
CA GLY A 626 5.50 34.14 -2.25
C GLY A 626 4.24 34.25 -1.40
N VAL A 627 4.38 34.69 -0.15
CA VAL A 627 3.22 34.92 0.73
C VAL A 627 2.48 36.16 0.26
N VAL A 628 1.26 35.94 -0.24
CA VAL A 628 0.36 36.98 -0.74
C VAL A 628 -0.46 37.57 0.40
N LYS A 629 -0.96 36.69 1.28
CA LYS A 629 -1.76 37.11 2.43
C LYS A 629 -1.58 36.14 3.57
N MET A 630 -1.59 36.68 4.79
CA MET A 630 -1.73 35.90 6.01
C MET A 630 -2.96 36.43 6.76
N ILE A 631 -3.88 35.54 7.06
CA ILE A 631 -5.06 35.82 7.88
C ILE A 631 -4.81 35.18 9.24
N ASN A 632 -4.63 35.99 10.26
CA ASN A 632 -4.42 35.52 11.62
C ASN A 632 -5.76 35.53 12.36
N GLU A 633 -6.27 34.34 12.64
CA GLU A 633 -7.54 34.11 13.35
C GLU A 633 -7.32 33.99 14.87
N GLY A 634 -6.07 33.93 15.33
CA GLY A 634 -5.70 33.82 16.74
C GLY A 634 -6.11 32.48 17.36
N GLY A 635 -6.15 32.46 18.71
CA GLY A 635 -6.62 31.31 19.47
C GLY A 635 -8.12 31.08 19.28
N ARG A 636 -8.48 29.93 18.72
CA ARG A 636 -9.87 29.47 18.53
C ARG A 636 -10.11 28.19 19.32
N GLY A 637 -11.30 28.04 19.90
CA GLY A 637 -11.73 26.78 20.53
C GLY A 637 -12.15 25.73 19.50
N ALA A 638 -12.47 24.50 19.91
CA ALA A 638 -13.12 23.54 19.02
C ALA A 638 -14.47 24.10 18.49
N GLY A 639 -14.77 23.90 17.20
CA GLY A 639 -15.97 24.44 16.57
C GLY A 639 -15.79 24.75 15.08
N ASP A 640 -16.86 25.23 14.45
CA ASP A 640 -16.87 25.64 13.05
C ASP A 640 -16.69 27.16 12.93
N TYR A 641 -15.81 27.58 12.02
CA TYR A 641 -15.46 28.97 11.81
C TYR A 641 -15.46 29.31 10.33
N THR A 642 -15.54 30.60 10.02
CA THR A 642 -15.41 31.11 8.65
C THR A 642 -14.55 32.36 8.67
N ALA A 643 -13.43 32.33 7.97
CA ALA A 643 -12.64 33.50 7.66
C ALA A 643 -12.97 33.95 6.24
N GLN A 644 -13.30 35.23 6.06
CA GLN A 644 -13.57 35.80 4.75
C GLN A 644 -12.42 36.70 4.32
N TRP A 645 -12.08 36.65 3.04
CA TRP A 645 -11.07 37.53 2.46
C TRP A 645 -11.51 38.09 1.12
N ASP A 646 -11.22 39.37 0.90
CA ASP A 646 -11.40 40.03 -0.39
C ASP A 646 -10.16 39.81 -1.26
N ALA A 647 -10.34 39.01 -2.31
CA ALA A 647 -9.35 38.69 -3.33
C ALA A 647 -9.50 39.54 -4.60
N SER A 648 -10.33 40.59 -4.61
CA SER A 648 -10.50 41.50 -5.76
C SER A 648 -9.21 42.14 -6.24
N ALA A 649 -8.28 42.40 -5.32
CA ALA A 649 -6.96 42.96 -5.62
C ALA A 649 -5.94 41.93 -6.15
N LEU A 650 -6.28 40.65 -6.12
CA LEU A 650 -5.40 39.62 -6.69
C LEU A 650 -5.52 39.56 -8.20
N PRO A 651 -4.40 39.46 -8.94
CA PRO A 651 -4.43 39.10 -10.34
C PRO A 651 -5.20 37.79 -10.57
N THR A 652 -5.94 37.71 -11.69
CA THR A 652 -6.54 36.46 -12.17
C THR A 652 -5.47 35.38 -12.24
N GLY A 653 -5.71 34.25 -11.57
CA GLY A 653 -4.68 33.22 -11.41
C GLY A 653 -4.99 32.19 -10.33
N ASN A 654 -4.09 31.23 -10.19
CA ASN A 654 -4.17 30.21 -9.14
C ASN A 654 -3.35 30.65 -7.93
N TYR A 655 -3.84 30.32 -6.74
CA TYR A 655 -3.14 30.53 -5.47
C TYR A 655 -3.31 29.31 -4.58
N ILE A 656 -2.36 29.12 -3.67
CA ILE A 656 -2.37 28.06 -2.67
C ILE A 656 -2.76 28.64 -1.33
N VAL A 657 -3.55 27.90 -0.57
CA VAL A 657 -4.03 28.29 0.75
C VAL A 657 -3.70 27.20 1.74
N ASN A 658 -2.85 27.51 2.71
CA ASN A 658 -2.50 26.64 3.82
C ASN A 658 -3.30 27.05 5.05
N LEU A 659 -4.08 26.12 5.60
CA LEU A 659 -4.66 26.21 6.93
C LEU A 659 -3.61 25.76 7.93
N ILE A 660 -3.18 26.64 8.82
CA ILE A 660 -2.11 26.41 9.80
C ILE A 660 -2.72 26.46 11.19
N ALA A 661 -2.57 25.38 11.96
CA ALA A 661 -2.96 25.31 13.37
C ALA A 661 -1.71 25.06 14.22
N ASN A 662 -1.49 25.88 15.26
CA ASN A 662 -0.31 25.79 16.13
C ASN A 662 1.03 25.74 15.38
N ASN A 663 1.13 26.51 14.28
CA ASN A 663 2.28 26.57 13.37
C ASN A 663 2.52 25.32 12.52
N GLU A 664 1.58 24.36 12.49
CA GLU A 664 1.60 23.20 11.59
C GLU A 664 0.52 23.33 10.51
N ILE A 665 0.88 23.06 9.26
CA ILE A 665 -0.10 23.02 8.15
C ILE A 665 -1.01 21.81 8.35
N GLN A 666 -2.30 22.06 8.49
CA GLN A 666 -3.35 21.05 8.66
C GLN A 666 -3.96 20.63 7.32
N GLN A 667 -4.07 21.58 6.38
CA GLN A 667 -4.61 21.32 5.06
C GLN A 667 -4.14 22.38 4.06
N THR A 668 -3.91 21.95 2.83
CA THR A 668 -3.64 22.81 1.69
C THR A 668 -4.81 22.75 0.71
N ALA A 669 -5.26 23.91 0.24
CA ALA A 669 -6.32 24.05 -0.75
C ALA A 669 -5.90 25.01 -1.86
N LYS A 670 -6.58 24.91 -3.01
CA LYS A 670 -6.39 25.82 -4.14
C LYS A 670 -7.51 26.86 -4.17
N ILE A 671 -7.18 28.11 -4.46
CA ILE A 671 -8.15 29.10 -4.93
C ILE A 671 -7.81 29.55 -6.35
N VAL A 672 -8.81 29.65 -7.19
CA VAL A 672 -8.74 30.23 -8.53
C VAL A 672 -9.37 31.61 -8.44
N VAL A 673 -8.62 32.68 -8.66
CA VAL A 673 -9.18 34.03 -8.79
C VAL A 673 -9.50 34.26 -10.26
N ALA A 674 -10.75 34.60 -10.56
CA ALA A 674 -11.25 34.87 -11.90
C ALA A 674 -12.20 36.07 -11.86
N HIS A 675 -11.68 37.23 -12.28
CA HIS A 675 -12.45 38.48 -12.43
C HIS A 675 -13.08 38.60 -13.81
#